data_AF-A0A1V6AHW7-F1
#
_entry.id   AF-A0A1V6AHW7-F1
#
_cell.length_a   1.000
_cell.length_b   1.000
_cell.length_c   1.000
_cell.angle_alpha   90.00
_cell.angle_beta   90.00
_cell.angle_gamma   90.00
#
_symmetry.space_group_name_H-M   'P 1'
#
loop_
_entity.id
_entity.type
_entity.pdbx_description
1 polymer ?
#
loop_
_entity_poly.entity_id
_entity_poly.type
_entity_poly.pdbx_seq_one_letter_code
_entity_poly.pdbx_strand_id
1 'polypeptide(L)'
;MNNEYSIIVCIANNTLIVKFRKDNVMIRNFSKCETLPLGSIRAQGFLKAQLERSKNGMGGHLPEIEPGMIANPFIHKTYVKQWGEGDQSGWGAEISGNYYAGLIQLAFTLDDDELKAMAENWVNGFIKNQREDGYLGTYFEPEALIHDDYNAWGTACGMRALLFYYQATGREDVFNAVYRCMLWFTENWAGDKKTCYAGELIIEPMITCYHKTKDERLLQFAKDYTEYLVEHTIFRNSYKDFLDPKLHYNCNHTAAYGQAVRLPAILYTATDDEKLLHSSEIGIEKMREKGVQLTGAPVSVTEYVGPIGPVQESEFCSFTFFNITYIFMNAITGKSMYGDYMEELVYNAVQGAKKKDERAIAYLTAPNQIFATQNSSNTYHNMQVYSPCFPVSCCPVNSVAVVPEFIRGIAMTDNKDNLYICAYGPCSIKYKGWDIEEKTMYPFRNDITLEVKSTGSSSLFCKIPQWAKGYTVLVNGKTIEAEKNDNGYIRINGAGIIQLSFHTEVEVISVNDSDCANKRPLAFRYGALLFSLKIEASWNKFYPNTETPLASEWPWFNVEPVYPKVECIDAHERLGMRRDKFPWSVAVKEDISVKDVKVELCNTDGYPWDEPFIKLHVSGYKAPLLNAPYAQRTFDPFGDKAEVTESTELTLVPYGMTNLRITYFLRADV
;
A
#
# COMPACT_ATOMS: atom_id res chain seq x y z
N MET A 1 -13.39 41.15 -7.71
CA MET A 1 -12.79 40.85 -6.39
C MET A 1 -12.83 42.11 -5.54
N ASN A 2 -13.81 42.24 -4.66
CA ASN A 2 -13.76 43.21 -3.56
C ASN A 2 -13.18 42.46 -2.37
N ASN A 3 -11.92 42.71 -2.03
CA ASN A 3 -11.39 42.31 -0.73
C ASN A 3 -11.99 43.29 0.29
N GLU A 4 -12.94 42.83 1.09
CA GLU A 4 -13.50 43.62 2.18
C GLU A 4 -12.41 43.78 3.26
N TYR A 5 -11.83 44.98 3.33
CA TYR A 5 -11.04 45.42 4.48
C TYR A 5 -11.97 46.16 5.42
N SER A 6 -12.08 45.71 6.67
CA SER A 6 -12.74 46.51 7.70
C SER A 6 -11.75 47.58 8.23
N ILE A 7 -12.05 48.86 7.96
CA ILE A 7 -11.23 50.00 8.37
C ILE A 7 -11.59 50.37 9.81
N ILE A 8 -10.62 50.27 10.72
CA ILE A 8 -10.76 50.84 12.08
C ILE A 8 -9.95 52.14 12.10
N VAL A 9 -10.65 53.26 12.25
CA VAL A 9 -10.03 54.58 12.47
C VAL A 9 -10.02 54.86 13.97
N CYS A 10 -8.83 55.01 14.55
CA CYS A 10 -8.68 55.51 15.92
C CYS A 10 -7.90 56.82 15.89
N ILE A 11 -8.38 57.82 16.65
CA ILE A 11 -7.70 59.09 16.84
C ILE A 11 -7.03 59.05 18.22
N ALA A 12 -5.70 59.08 18.24
CA ALA A 12 -4.91 59.29 19.44
C ALA A 12 -3.86 60.38 19.15
N ASN A 13 -3.76 61.39 20.02
CA ASN A 13 -2.77 62.47 19.94
C ASN A 13 -2.67 63.15 18.56
N ASN A 14 -3.79 63.61 18.00
CA ASN A 14 -3.85 64.33 16.72
C ASN A 14 -3.22 63.60 15.52
N THR A 15 -3.04 62.28 15.59
CA THR A 15 -2.51 61.46 14.49
C THR A 15 -3.58 60.45 14.06
N LEU A 16 -3.89 60.42 12.77
CA LEU A 16 -4.81 59.45 12.19
C LEU A 16 -4.06 58.12 11.97
N ILE A 17 -4.39 57.08 12.74
CA ILE A 17 -3.81 55.75 12.55
C ILE A 17 -4.85 54.87 11.87
N VAL A 18 -4.60 54.53 10.60
CA VAL A 18 -5.41 53.56 9.85
C VAL A 18 -4.77 52.19 10.05
N LYS A 19 -5.44 51.31 10.80
CA LYS A 19 -5.04 49.90 10.90
C LYS A 19 -5.87 49.08 9.92
N PHE A 20 -5.21 48.45 8.97
CA PHE A 20 -5.81 47.40 8.14
C PHE A 20 -5.85 46.12 8.96
N ARG A 21 -7.04 45.66 9.34
CA ARG A 21 -7.21 44.31 9.86
C ARG A 21 -7.49 43.41 8.66
N LYS A 22 -6.61 42.44 8.40
CA LYS A 22 -6.93 41.34 7.49
C LYS A 22 -7.94 40.49 8.26
N ASP A 23 -9.20 40.50 7.84
CA ASP A 23 -10.16 39.56 8.39
C ASP A 23 -9.66 38.16 8.04
N ASN A 24 -9.22 37.42 9.07
CA ASN A 24 -8.76 36.05 8.94
C ASN A 24 -9.96 35.21 8.53
N VAL A 25 -10.15 35.02 7.22
CA VAL A 25 -10.85 33.83 6.73
C VAL A 25 -9.99 32.67 7.23
N MET A 26 -10.43 32.04 8.31
CA MET A 26 -9.87 30.79 8.81
C MET A 26 -10.11 29.75 7.72
N ILE A 27 -9.17 29.61 6.79
CA ILE A 27 -9.19 28.56 5.77
C ILE A 27 -9.05 27.24 6.53
N ARG A 28 -10.14 26.47 6.56
CA ARG A 28 -10.22 25.19 7.26
C ARG A 28 -9.60 24.12 6.37
N ASN A 29 -8.71 23.31 6.92
CA ASN A 29 -8.45 21.98 6.38
C ASN A 29 -9.73 21.16 6.64
N PHE A 30 -10.39 20.69 5.58
CA PHE A 30 -11.67 19.97 5.69
C PHE A 30 -11.53 18.49 6.05
N SER A 31 -10.30 17.97 6.16
CA SER A 31 -10.04 16.63 6.70
C SER A 31 -10.61 16.48 8.11
N LYS A 32 -11.19 15.31 8.42
CA LYS A 32 -11.66 15.00 9.78
C LYS A 32 -10.51 14.75 10.75
N CYS A 33 -9.45 14.11 10.26
CA CYS A 33 -8.26 13.75 11.00
C CYS A 33 -6.99 14.06 10.20
N GLU A 34 -5.85 14.00 10.88
CA GLU A 34 -4.52 14.09 10.30
C GLU A 34 -3.64 12.96 10.85
N THR A 35 -2.70 12.48 10.05
CA THR A 35 -1.68 11.51 10.50
C THR A 35 -0.78 12.14 11.57
N LEU A 36 -0.31 11.34 12.52
CA LEU A 36 0.66 11.80 13.51
C LEU A 36 2.02 12.11 12.84
N PRO A 37 2.83 13.02 13.41
CA PRO A 37 4.19 13.26 12.94
C PRO A 37 5.01 11.96 12.90
N LEU A 38 5.85 11.80 11.88
CA LEU A 38 6.66 10.61 11.72
C LEU A 38 7.58 10.40 12.94
N GLY A 39 7.66 9.17 13.44
CA GLY A 39 8.34 8.82 14.70
C GLY A 39 7.44 8.83 15.95
N SER A 40 6.19 9.32 15.84
CA SER A 40 5.19 9.23 16.93
C SER A 40 4.67 7.81 17.14
N ILE A 41 4.71 6.97 16.10
CA ILE A 41 4.34 5.56 16.15
C ILE A 41 5.59 4.74 15.85
N ARG A 42 5.92 3.79 16.72
CA ARG A 42 7.09 2.91 16.57
C ARG A 42 6.66 1.46 16.57
N ALA A 43 7.27 0.67 15.69
CA ALA A 43 6.97 -0.75 15.56
C ALA A 43 7.38 -1.51 16.83
N GLN A 44 6.55 -2.47 17.26
CA GLN A 44 6.85 -3.43 18.33
C GLN A 44 6.60 -4.86 17.84
N GLY A 45 6.91 -5.86 18.67
CA GLY A 45 6.61 -7.27 18.39
C GLY A 45 7.08 -7.74 17.01
N PHE A 46 6.23 -8.47 16.30
CA PHE A 46 6.57 -9.00 14.98
C PHE A 46 6.71 -7.91 13.90
N LEU A 47 6.03 -6.76 14.04
CA LEU A 47 6.21 -5.65 13.10
C LEU A 47 7.60 -5.05 13.22
N LYS A 48 8.13 -4.93 14.45
CA LYS A 48 9.52 -4.51 14.66
C LYS A 48 10.50 -5.50 14.03
N ALA A 49 10.31 -6.80 14.28
CA ALA A 49 11.15 -7.84 13.67
C ALA A 49 11.09 -7.80 12.13
N GLN A 50 9.92 -7.47 11.55
CA GLN A 50 9.79 -7.28 10.11
C GLN A 50 10.59 -6.07 9.60
N LEU A 51 10.49 -4.93 10.28
CA LEU A 51 11.25 -3.74 9.90
C LEU A 51 12.77 -3.94 10.06
N GLU A 52 13.22 -4.67 11.09
CA GLU A 52 14.63 -5.04 11.26
C GLU A 52 15.12 -5.95 10.12
N ARG A 53 14.29 -6.90 9.66
CA ARG A 53 14.58 -7.69 8.46
C ARG A 53 14.65 -6.80 7.22
N SER A 54 13.76 -5.83 7.09
CA SER A 54 13.79 -4.85 5.99
C SER A 54 15.07 -4.02 6.01
N LYS A 55 15.50 -3.51 7.18
CA LYS A 55 16.79 -2.84 7.38
C LYS A 55 17.95 -3.70 6.88
N ASN A 56 18.03 -4.95 7.32
CA ASN A 56 19.08 -5.90 6.93
C ASN A 56 18.90 -6.47 5.50
N GLY A 57 17.78 -6.15 4.86
CA GLY A 57 17.38 -6.60 3.54
C GLY A 57 17.39 -5.44 2.53
N MET A 58 16.39 -5.40 1.65
CA MET A 58 16.31 -4.36 0.62
C MET A 58 16.21 -2.93 1.22
N GLY A 59 15.59 -2.77 2.39
CA GLY A 59 15.36 -1.47 3.01
C GLY A 59 16.64 -0.69 3.29
N GLY A 60 17.68 -1.33 3.81
CA GLY A 60 18.98 -0.69 4.07
C GLY A 60 19.97 -0.74 2.91
N HIS A 61 19.80 -1.67 1.96
CA HIS A 61 20.87 -2.00 1.00
C HIS A 61 20.55 -1.67 -0.47
N LEU A 62 19.31 -1.31 -0.81
CA LEU A 62 18.96 -0.99 -2.21
C LEU A 62 19.86 0.09 -2.88
N PRO A 63 20.28 1.17 -2.20
CA PRO A 63 21.19 2.17 -2.77
C PRO A 63 22.57 1.61 -3.10
N GLU A 64 23.00 0.55 -2.41
CA GLU A 64 24.25 -0.17 -2.69
C GLU A 64 24.06 -1.15 -3.87
N ILE A 65 22.89 -1.78 -3.94
CA ILE A 65 22.53 -2.77 -4.97
C ILE A 65 22.28 -2.10 -6.33
N GLU A 66 21.66 -0.92 -6.34
CA GLU A 66 21.27 -0.22 -7.57
C GLU A 66 21.48 1.30 -7.44
N PRO A 67 22.74 1.77 -7.37
CA PRO A 67 23.05 3.19 -7.16
C PRO A 67 22.59 4.08 -8.32
N GLY A 68 22.50 3.54 -9.54
CA GLY A 68 22.14 4.29 -10.75
C GLY A 68 20.72 4.86 -10.71
N MET A 69 19.75 4.08 -10.23
CA MET A 69 18.35 4.51 -10.11
C MET A 69 17.96 4.95 -8.70
N ILE A 70 18.74 4.60 -7.68
CA ILE A 70 18.35 4.83 -6.28
C ILE A 70 19.22 5.90 -5.61
N ALA A 71 20.52 5.68 -5.49
CA ALA A 71 21.39 6.58 -4.72
C ALA A 71 21.64 7.92 -5.43
N ASN A 72 21.85 7.87 -6.74
CA ASN A 72 22.47 8.96 -7.48
C ASN A 72 21.54 10.01 -8.12
N PRO A 73 20.29 9.71 -8.54
CA PRO A 73 19.52 10.62 -9.38
C PRO A 73 19.37 12.05 -8.84
N PHE A 74 18.97 12.19 -7.57
CA PHE A 74 18.74 13.50 -6.95
C PHE A 74 20.02 14.17 -6.41
N ILE A 75 21.06 13.40 -6.03
CA ILE A 75 22.28 13.94 -5.42
C ILE A 75 23.35 14.24 -6.47
N HIS A 76 23.62 13.30 -7.38
CA HIS A 76 24.73 13.37 -8.32
C HIS A 76 24.31 13.84 -9.71
N LYS A 77 23.01 14.02 -9.94
CA LYS A 77 22.47 14.46 -11.23
C LYS A 77 22.81 13.51 -12.37
N THR A 78 22.80 12.21 -12.08
CA THR A 78 23.15 11.17 -13.05
C THR A 78 22.00 10.19 -13.25
N TYR A 79 21.94 9.58 -14.44
CA TYR A 79 20.96 8.58 -14.81
C TYR A 79 21.59 7.46 -15.66
N VAL A 80 20.87 6.34 -15.86
CA VAL A 80 21.37 5.14 -16.55
C VAL A 80 21.27 5.30 -18.08
N LYS A 81 22.40 5.47 -18.77
CA LYS A 81 22.51 5.91 -20.19
C LYS A 81 21.73 5.13 -21.27
N GLN A 82 21.20 3.94 -21.00
CA GLN A 82 20.68 3.01 -22.02
C GLN A 82 19.17 3.12 -22.30
N TRP A 83 18.42 3.93 -21.54
CA TRP A 83 16.95 4.00 -21.60
C TRP A 83 16.39 5.22 -22.38
N GLY A 84 17.18 5.89 -23.22
CA GLY A 84 16.84 7.19 -23.83
C GLY A 84 16.86 8.40 -22.85
N GLU A 85 17.24 9.61 -23.28
CA GLU A 85 17.58 10.72 -22.36
C GLU A 85 16.40 11.25 -21.50
N GLY A 86 15.16 11.22 -22.02
CA GLY A 86 13.96 11.69 -21.31
C GLY A 86 13.46 10.72 -20.24
N ASP A 87 13.18 9.48 -20.64
CA ASP A 87 12.71 8.40 -19.75
C ASP A 87 13.69 8.18 -18.58
N GLN A 88 15.00 8.30 -18.82
CA GLN A 88 16.05 8.14 -17.82
C GLN A 88 15.93 9.08 -16.61
N SER A 89 15.64 10.36 -16.86
CA SER A 89 15.49 11.36 -15.81
C SER A 89 14.23 11.08 -14.99
N GLY A 90 13.15 10.67 -15.66
CA GLY A 90 11.87 10.28 -15.07
C GLY A 90 11.96 9.08 -14.15
N TRP A 91 12.47 7.95 -14.67
CA TRP A 91 12.63 6.71 -13.91
C TRP A 91 13.54 6.88 -12.69
N GLY A 92 14.66 7.61 -12.85
CA GLY A 92 15.56 7.91 -11.74
C GLY A 92 14.88 8.72 -10.62
N ALA A 93 14.01 9.67 -10.97
CA ALA A 93 13.27 10.46 -9.98
C ALA A 93 12.23 9.63 -9.22
N GLU A 94 11.43 8.83 -9.93
CA GLU A 94 10.43 7.97 -9.30
C GLU A 94 11.10 6.98 -8.35
N ILE A 95 12.10 6.24 -8.85
CA ILE A 95 12.69 5.11 -8.13
C ILE A 95 13.45 5.61 -6.90
N SER A 96 14.30 6.64 -7.06
CA SER A 96 15.03 7.25 -5.95
C SER A 96 14.06 7.90 -4.95
N GLY A 97 13.08 8.67 -5.42
CA GLY A 97 12.14 9.39 -4.56
C GLY A 97 11.29 8.45 -3.71
N ASN A 98 10.72 7.40 -4.32
CA ASN A 98 9.93 6.40 -3.61
C ASN A 98 10.78 5.58 -2.63
N TYR A 99 12.01 5.22 -3.00
CA TYR A 99 12.92 4.53 -2.07
C TYR A 99 13.18 5.39 -0.83
N TYR A 100 13.60 6.64 -1.00
CA TYR A 100 13.94 7.49 0.14
C TYR A 100 12.69 7.87 0.96
N ALA A 101 11.52 8.00 0.35
CA ALA A 101 10.27 8.12 1.08
C ALA A 101 10.01 6.90 1.99
N GLY A 102 10.31 5.68 1.51
CA GLY A 102 10.24 4.45 2.30
C GLY A 102 11.33 4.36 3.38
N LEU A 103 12.58 4.67 3.03
CA LEU A 103 13.74 4.64 3.94
C LEU A 103 13.55 5.60 5.12
N ILE A 104 13.11 6.83 4.86
CA ILE A 104 12.85 7.83 5.91
C ILE A 104 11.82 7.27 6.90
N GLN A 105 10.72 6.71 6.41
CA GLN A 105 9.71 6.12 7.27
C GLN A 105 10.23 4.92 8.05
N LEU A 106 10.98 4.03 7.40
CA LEU A 106 11.65 2.90 8.04
C LEU A 106 12.55 3.39 9.19
N ALA A 107 13.41 4.38 8.93
CA ALA A 107 14.37 4.94 9.88
C ALA A 107 13.69 5.50 11.15
N PHE A 108 12.65 6.31 10.97
CA PHE A 108 11.97 6.95 12.11
C PHE A 108 10.98 6.02 12.82
N THR A 109 10.40 5.03 12.13
CA THR A 109 9.52 4.02 12.73
C THR A 109 10.31 3.00 13.56
N LEU A 110 11.53 2.65 13.14
CA LEU A 110 12.46 1.83 13.91
C LEU A 110 13.22 2.61 14.99
N ASP A 111 13.28 3.94 14.86
CA ASP A 111 14.18 4.80 15.63
C ASP A 111 15.67 4.44 15.42
N ASP A 112 16.06 4.14 14.18
CA ASP A 112 17.39 3.63 13.83
C ASP A 112 18.35 4.74 13.36
N ASP A 113 19.47 4.93 14.07
CA ASP A 113 20.38 6.06 13.83
C ASP A 113 21.18 5.95 12.52
N GLU A 114 21.48 4.73 12.07
CA GLU A 114 22.20 4.49 10.80
C GLU A 114 21.31 4.86 9.61
N LEU A 115 20.06 4.39 9.60
CA LEU A 115 19.11 4.73 8.55
C LEU A 115 18.73 6.23 8.58
N LYS A 116 18.65 6.85 9.76
CA LYS A 116 18.45 8.31 9.88
C LYS A 116 19.62 9.09 9.29
N ALA A 117 20.86 8.66 9.54
CA ALA A 117 22.04 9.30 8.94
C ALA A 117 22.06 9.14 7.42
N MET A 118 21.65 7.98 6.90
CA MET A 118 21.49 7.75 5.47
C MET A 118 20.44 8.69 4.85
N ALA A 119 19.28 8.81 5.49
CA ALA A 119 18.22 9.73 5.07
C ALA A 119 18.68 11.19 5.10
N GLU A 120 19.33 11.63 6.17
CA GLU A 120 19.91 12.97 6.33
C GLU A 120 20.89 13.31 5.20
N ASN A 121 21.81 12.40 4.90
CA ASN A 121 22.81 12.59 3.85
C ASN A 121 22.14 12.79 2.48
N TRP A 122 21.11 11.99 2.18
CA TRP A 122 20.37 12.14 0.94
C TRP A 122 19.58 13.44 0.89
N VAL A 123 18.87 13.80 1.95
CA VAL A 123 18.11 15.06 2.04
C VAL A 123 19.02 16.26 1.82
N ASN A 124 20.16 16.31 2.52
CA ASN A 124 21.13 17.41 2.38
C ASN A 124 21.74 17.47 0.97
N GLY A 125 22.06 16.31 0.39
CA GLY A 125 22.55 16.23 -0.99
C GLY A 125 21.50 16.69 -2.00
N PHE A 126 20.25 16.30 -1.81
CA PHE A 126 19.13 16.64 -2.70
C PHE A 126 18.83 18.14 -2.65
N ILE A 127 18.58 18.73 -1.48
CA ILE A 127 18.20 20.15 -1.39
C ILE A 127 19.32 21.10 -1.85
N LYS A 128 20.59 20.69 -1.73
CA LYS A 128 21.75 21.44 -2.26
C LYS A 128 21.68 21.63 -3.78
N ASN A 129 20.98 20.75 -4.50
CA ASN A 129 20.83 20.81 -5.94
C ASN A 129 19.68 21.72 -6.41
N GLN A 130 18.96 22.38 -5.51
CA GLN A 130 17.89 23.30 -5.88
C GLN A 130 18.42 24.46 -6.73
N ARG A 131 17.79 24.69 -7.89
CA ARG A 131 18.12 25.81 -8.77
C ARG A 131 17.72 27.14 -8.15
N GLU A 132 18.31 28.23 -8.67
CA GLU A 132 17.96 29.59 -8.27
C GLU A 132 16.48 29.92 -8.53
N ASP A 133 15.92 29.42 -9.63
CA ASP A 133 14.50 29.56 -9.98
C ASP A 133 13.56 28.66 -9.16
N GLY A 134 14.09 27.80 -8.30
CA GLY A 134 13.32 26.98 -7.37
C GLY A 134 13.08 25.54 -7.83
N TYR A 135 13.36 25.18 -9.09
CA TYR A 135 13.21 23.79 -9.56
C TYR A 135 14.11 22.84 -8.77
N LEU A 136 13.54 21.70 -8.39
CA LEU A 136 14.19 20.64 -7.62
C LEU A 136 13.68 19.26 -8.07
N GLY A 137 14.02 18.88 -9.31
CA GLY A 137 13.77 17.55 -9.86
C GLY A 137 15.02 16.99 -10.54
N THR A 138 14.90 15.92 -11.31
CA THR A 138 16.03 15.22 -11.97
C THR A 138 16.30 15.67 -13.40
N TYR A 139 15.49 16.56 -13.96
CA TYR A 139 15.66 17.08 -15.32
C TYR A 139 16.61 18.28 -15.25
N PHE A 140 17.92 18.02 -15.20
CA PHE A 140 18.94 19.03 -14.89
C PHE A 140 19.45 19.82 -16.10
N GLU A 141 19.51 19.20 -17.28
CA GLU A 141 20.12 19.79 -18.47
C GLU A 141 19.25 20.89 -19.09
N PRO A 142 19.83 21.91 -19.76
CA PRO A 142 19.07 22.98 -20.40
C PRO A 142 18.08 22.48 -21.46
N GLU A 143 18.42 21.41 -22.17
CA GLU A 143 17.60 20.77 -23.20
C GLU A 143 16.65 19.71 -22.65
N ALA A 144 16.62 19.51 -21.33
CA ALA A 144 15.78 18.49 -20.72
C ALA A 144 14.30 18.70 -21.05
N LEU A 145 13.57 17.59 -21.23
CA LEU A 145 12.13 17.58 -21.51
C LEU A 145 11.34 17.94 -20.24
N ILE A 146 11.41 19.19 -19.81
CA ILE A 146 10.81 19.66 -18.55
C ILE A 146 9.27 19.57 -18.51
N HIS A 147 8.61 19.29 -19.63
CA HIS A 147 7.15 19.06 -19.74
C HIS A 147 6.81 17.58 -19.99
N ASP A 148 7.77 16.69 -19.79
CA ASP A 148 7.53 15.25 -19.77
C ASP A 148 6.72 14.86 -18.52
N ASP A 149 5.76 13.96 -18.68
CA ASP A 149 4.83 13.53 -17.62
C ASP A 149 5.58 13.00 -16.39
N TYR A 150 6.66 12.25 -16.64
CA TYR A 150 7.51 11.69 -15.60
C TYR A 150 8.30 12.74 -14.80
N ASN A 151 8.47 13.97 -15.30
CA ASN A 151 9.09 15.04 -14.52
C ASN A 151 8.22 15.43 -13.33
N ALA A 152 6.93 15.71 -13.55
CA ALA A 152 6.01 16.05 -12.48
C ALA A 152 5.80 14.86 -11.53
N TRP A 153 5.62 13.66 -12.07
CA TRP A 153 5.49 12.42 -11.29
C TRP A 153 6.71 12.15 -10.40
N GLY A 154 7.90 12.05 -10.99
CA GLY A 154 9.12 11.73 -10.27
C GLY A 154 9.50 12.83 -9.27
N THR A 155 9.25 14.10 -9.61
CA THR A 155 9.43 15.20 -8.67
C THR A 155 8.49 15.04 -7.47
N ALA A 156 7.23 14.70 -7.68
CA ALA A 156 6.29 14.47 -6.58
C ALA A 156 6.74 13.35 -5.63
N CYS A 157 7.32 12.26 -6.17
CA CYS A 157 7.94 11.19 -5.37
C CYS A 157 9.08 11.72 -4.47
N GLY A 158 9.99 12.52 -5.03
CA GLY A 158 11.07 13.14 -4.26
C GLY A 158 10.56 14.16 -3.22
N MET A 159 9.56 14.97 -3.57
CA MET A 159 8.96 15.93 -2.66
C MET A 159 8.27 15.25 -1.47
N ARG A 160 7.61 14.10 -1.70
CA ARG A 160 7.02 13.29 -0.64
C ARG A 160 8.07 12.84 0.38
N ALA A 161 9.23 12.37 -0.08
CA ALA A 161 10.34 12.02 0.80
C ALA A 161 10.79 13.20 1.66
N LEU A 162 11.00 14.39 1.06
CA LEU A 162 11.36 15.61 1.78
C LEU A 162 10.27 16.03 2.80
N LEU A 163 8.99 15.90 2.44
CA LEU A 163 7.87 16.20 3.34
C LEU A 163 7.82 15.24 4.55
N PHE A 164 8.07 13.94 4.35
CA PHE A 164 8.19 12.99 5.47
C PHE A 164 9.37 13.32 6.37
N TYR A 165 10.50 13.71 5.79
CA TYR A 165 11.67 14.12 6.58
C TYR A 165 11.38 15.40 7.37
N TYR A 166 10.70 16.38 6.77
CA TYR A 166 10.23 17.57 7.47
C TYR A 166 9.25 17.22 8.61
N GLN A 167 8.30 16.32 8.40
CA GLN A 167 7.38 15.85 9.45
C GLN A 167 8.11 15.23 10.65
N ALA A 168 9.22 14.52 10.40
CA ALA A 168 10.02 13.89 11.45
C ALA A 168 10.92 14.86 12.22
N THR A 169 11.42 15.92 11.57
CA THR A 169 12.52 16.74 12.09
C THR A 169 12.17 18.20 12.35
N GLY A 170 11.13 18.73 11.69
CA GLY A 170 10.79 20.16 11.71
C GLY A 170 11.76 21.05 10.95
N ARG A 171 12.65 20.49 10.11
CA ARG A 171 13.62 21.22 9.27
C ARG A 171 12.94 22.13 8.24
N GLU A 172 12.77 23.41 8.58
CA GLU A 172 12.07 24.39 7.72
C GLU A 172 12.80 24.64 6.38
N ASP A 173 14.12 24.49 6.30
CA ASP A 173 14.88 24.55 5.04
C ASP A 173 14.44 23.48 4.04
N VAL A 174 14.14 22.27 4.54
CA VAL A 174 13.62 21.15 3.74
C VAL A 174 12.21 21.47 3.24
N PHE A 175 11.32 21.96 4.11
CA PHE A 175 9.99 22.38 3.69
C PHE A 175 10.04 23.51 2.66
N ASN A 176 10.90 24.51 2.87
CA ASN A 176 11.06 25.64 1.95
C ASN A 176 11.58 25.18 0.58
N ALA A 177 12.44 24.16 0.53
CA ALA A 177 12.89 23.57 -0.73
C ALA A 177 11.70 22.97 -1.51
N VAL A 178 10.84 22.18 -0.86
CA VAL A 178 9.61 21.64 -1.47
C VAL A 178 8.71 22.78 -1.97
N TYR A 179 8.44 23.76 -1.10
CA TYR A 179 7.56 24.87 -1.43
C TYR A 179 8.05 25.68 -2.65
N ARG A 180 9.34 26.01 -2.72
CA ARG A 180 9.93 26.70 -3.87
C ARG A 180 9.81 25.88 -5.16
N CYS A 181 9.96 24.56 -5.08
CA CYS A 181 9.75 23.68 -6.24
C CYS A 181 8.29 23.68 -6.69
N MET A 182 7.33 23.66 -5.75
CA MET A 182 5.91 23.73 -6.10
C MET A 182 5.56 25.05 -6.81
N LEU A 183 6.11 26.19 -6.34
CA LEU A 183 5.95 27.48 -7.02
C LEU A 183 6.50 27.46 -8.44
N TRP A 184 7.66 26.83 -8.65
CA TRP A 184 8.22 26.68 -9.99
C TRP A 184 7.25 25.96 -10.94
N PHE A 185 6.59 24.88 -10.49
CA PHE A 185 5.57 24.21 -11.30
C PHE A 185 4.36 25.10 -11.60
N THR A 186 3.91 25.91 -10.63
CA THR A 186 2.78 26.84 -10.89
C THR A 186 3.06 27.83 -12.01
N GLU A 187 4.33 28.23 -12.19
CA GLU A 187 4.74 29.19 -13.21
C GLU A 187 5.08 28.50 -14.54
N ASN A 188 5.74 27.35 -14.50
CA ASN A 188 6.29 26.71 -15.70
C ASN A 188 5.34 25.71 -16.35
N TRP A 189 4.40 25.12 -15.60
CA TRP A 189 3.47 24.06 -16.07
C TRP A 189 2.01 24.54 -16.23
N ALA A 190 1.75 25.85 -16.18
CA ALA A 190 0.41 26.39 -16.38
C ALA A 190 -0.14 26.17 -17.82
N GLY A 191 -1.46 26.28 -17.99
CA GLY A 191 -2.13 26.11 -19.29
C GLY A 191 -2.02 24.68 -19.85
N ASP A 192 -1.73 24.57 -21.14
CA ASP A 192 -1.70 23.30 -21.90
C ASP A 192 -0.39 22.52 -21.76
N LYS A 193 0.49 22.93 -20.84
CA LYS A 193 1.77 22.26 -20.54
C LYS A 193 1.64 21.12 -19.53
N LYS A 194 0.44 20.91 -19.00
CA LYS A 194 0.11 19.80 -18.11
C LYS A 194 0.03 18.51 -18.92
N THR A 195 0.14 17.38 -18.23
CA THR A 195 0.07 16.05 -18.81
C THR A 195 -1.07 15.26 -18.15
N CYS A 196 -1.54 14.17 -18.76
CA CYS A 196 -2.76 13.48 -18.30
C CYS A 196 -2.55 12.05 -17.81
N TYR A 197 -1.31 11.59 -17.64
CA TYR A 197 -1.02 10.22 -17.24
C TYR A 197 -0.72 10.08 -15.74
N ALA A 198 0.44 10.56 -15.28
CA ALA A 198 0.87 10.47 -13.89
C ALA A 198 1.36 11.82 -13.32
N GLY A 199 1.60 12.82 -14.17
CA GLY A 199 2.07 14.14 -13.77
C GLY A 199 1.14 14.88 -12.79
N GLU A 200 -0.14 14.51 -12.72
CA GLU A 200 -1.11 15.07 -11.78
C GLU A 200 -0.75 14.83 -10.31
N LEU A 201 0.14 13.86 -10.02
CA LEU A 201 0.58 13.58 -8.66
C LEU A 201 1.21 14.79 -7.97
N ILE A 202 1.74 15.76 -8.72
CA ILE A 202 2.28 17.00 -8.20
C ILE A 202 1.26 17.80 -7.36
N ILE A 203 -0.05 17.55 -7.54
CA ILE A 203 -1.13 18.13 -6.72
C ILE A 203 -0.96 17.79 -5.24
N GLU A 204 -0.49 16.58 -4.90
CA GLU A 204 -0.35 16.14 -3.50
C GLU A 204 0.63 17.03 -2.68
N PRO A 205 1.90 17.21 -3.10
CA PRO A 205 2.79 18.14 -2.41
C PRO A 205 2.33 19.60 -2.51
N MET A 206 1.64 20.01 -3.58
CA MET A 206 1.09 21.37 -3.70
C MET A 206 0.03 21.67 -2.63
N ILE A 207 -0.94 20.77 -2.44
CA ILE A 207 -1.98 20.96 -1.42
C ILE A 207 -1.39 20.85 -0.01
N THR A 208 -0.39 19.98 0.18
CA THR A 208 0.36 19.92 1.45
C THR A 208 1.05 21.25 1.76
N CYS A 209 1.74 21.85 0.78
CA CYS A 209 2.34 23.17 0.94
C CYS A 209 1.28 24.25 1.17
N TYR A 210 0.17 24.25 0.42
CA TYR A 210 -0.93 25.19 0.61
C TYR A 210 -1.48 25.16 2.03
N HIS A 211 -1.65 23.98 2.64
CA HIS A 211 -2.15 23.88 4.01
C HIS A 211 -1.26 24.60 5.04
N LYS A 212 0.05 24.66 4.80
CA LYS A 212 1.00 25.38 5.66
C LYS A 212 1.21 26.85 5.26
N THR A 213 1.34 27.16 3.97
CA THR A 213 1.72 28.50 3.49
C THR A 213 0.54 29.40 3.20
N LYS A 214 -0.63 28.83 2.88
CA LYS A 214 -1.81 29.53 2.35
C LYS A 214 -1.53 30.29 1.05
N ASP A 215 -0.57 29.82 0.25
CA ASP A 215 -0.29 30.42 -1.06
C ASP A 215 -1.32 29.95 -2.10
N GLU A 216 -2.24 30.85 -2.44
CA GLU A 216 -3.34 30.61 -3.40
C GLU A 216 -2.86 30.19 -4.79
N ARG A 217 -1.61 30.48 -5.18
CA ARG A 217 -1.06 30.02 -6.47
C ARG A 217 -1.05 28.50 -6.55
N LEU A 218 -0.76 27.83 -5.44
CA LEU A 218 -0.73 26.37 -5.33
C LEU A 218 -2.13 25.78 -5.48
N LEU A 219 -3.11 26.34 -4.76
CA LEU A 219 -4.50 25.87 -4.82
C LEU A 219 -5.10 26.11 -6.21
N GLN A 220 -4.84 27.28 -6.80
CA GLN A 220 -5.34 27.60 -8.12
C GLN A 220 -4.76 26.66 -9.18
N PHE A 221 -3.46 26.38 -9.14
CA PHE A 221 -2.86 25.41 -10.07
C PHE A 221 -3.47 24.01 -9.91
N ALA A 222 -3.66 23.53 -8.68
CA ALA A 222 -4.28 22.22 -8.43
C ALA A 222 -5.72 22.13 -8.95
N LYS A 223 -6.51 23.20 -8.80
CA LYS A 223 -7.85 23.31 -9.40
C LYS A 223 -7.77 23.28 -10.93
N ASP A 224 -6.89 24.07 -11.52
CA ASP A 224 -6.73 24.15 -12.98
C ASP A 224 -6.25 22.83 -13.57
N TYR A 225 -5.40 22.08 -12.86
CA TYR A 225 -4.97 20.74 -13.28
C TYR A 225 -6.14 19.75 -13.18
N THR A 226 -6.91 19.79 -12.10
CA THR A 226 -8.08 18.92 -11.93
C THR A 226 -9.12 19.13 -13.03
N GLU A 227 -9.35 20.37 -13.48
CA GLU A 227 -10.21 20.65 -14.64
C GLU A 227 -9.55 20.31 -15.99
N TYR A 228 -8.23 20.47 -16.13
CA TYR A 228 -7.50 20.01 -17.31
C TYR A 228 -7.73 18.51 -17.58
N LEU A 229 -7.67 17.67 -16.54
CA LEU A 229 -7.90 16.22 -16.67
C LEU A 229 -9.32 15.87 -17.15
N VAL A 230 -10.32 16.70 -16.85
CA VAL A 230 -11.70 16.52 -17.33
C VAL A 230 -11.78 16.64 -18.85
N GLU A 231 -10.94 17.48 -19.45
CA GLU A 231 -10.89 17.68 -20.90
C GLU A 231 -9.97 16.67 -21.60
N HIS A 232 -9.04 16.05 -20.86
CA HIS A 232 -7.99 15.15 -21.39
C HIS A 232 -8.22 13.70 -20.94
N THR A 233 -9.20 13.06 -21.56
CA THR A 233 -9.81 11.81 -21.08
C THR A 233 -9.14 10.53 -21.58
N ILE A 234 -7.90 10.58 -22.11
CA ILE A 234 -7.22 9.40 -22.67
C ILE A 234 -7.17 8.25 -21.64
N PHE A 235 -6.83 8.55 -20.38
CA PHE A 235 -6.76 7.56 -19.30
C PHE A 235 -8.03 7.49 -18.43
N ARG A 236 -9.00 8.38 -18.65
CA ARG A 236 -10.26 8.48 -17.88
C ARG A 236 -10.03 8.44 -16.35
N ASN A 237 -9.18 9.34 -15.85
CA ASN A 237 -8.75 9.47 -14.46
C ASN A 237 -9.23 10.78 -13.79
N SER A 238 -10.15 11.52 -14.41
CA SER A 238 -10.70 12.75 -13.82
C SER A 238 -11.77 12.46 -12.76
N TYR A 239 -12.09 13.45 -11.92
CA TYR A 239 -13.21 13.33 -10.98
C TYR A 239 -14.56 13.08 -11.68
N LYS A 240 -14.75 13.59 -12.92
CA LYS A 240 -15.98 13.33 -13.70
C LYS A 240 -16.01 11.89 -14.20
N ASP A 241 -14.87 11.35 -14.62
CA ASP A 241 -14.76 9.96 -15.04
C ASP A 241 -15.08 8.99 -13.89
N PHE A 242 -14.56 9.25 -12.69
CA PHE A 242 -14.88 8.43 -11.52
C PHE A 242 -16.38 8.44 -11.19
N LEU A 243 -17.07 9.56 -11.41
CA LEU A 243 -18.51 9.68 -11.22
C LEU A 243 -19.36 9.07 -12.36
N ASP A 244 -18.77 8.72 -13.50
CA ASP A 244 -19.51 8.09 -14.61
C ASP A 244 -19.89 6.64 -14.23
N PRO A 245 -21.18 6.31 -14.03
CA PRO A 245 -21.59 4.97 -13.61
C PRO A 245 -21.25 3.87 -14.64
N LYS A 246 -20.94 4.24 -15.88
CA LYS A 246 -20.55 3.30 -16.95
C LYS A 246 -19.05 2.96 -16.94
N LEU A 247 -18.23 3.74 -16.24
CA LEU A 247 -16.79 3.47 -16.13
C LEU A 247 -16.55 2.48 -14.99
N HIS A 248 -16.35 1.21 -15.34
CA HIS A 248 -15.99 0.14 -14.42
C HIS A 248 -14.47 -0.08 -14.33
N TYR A 249 -13.79 -0.02 -15.47
CA TYR A 249 -12.33 -0.09 -15.60
C TYR A 249 -11.88 1.05 -16.51
N ASN A 250 -10.68 1.57 -16.28
CA ASN A 250 -10.02 2.46 -17.22
C ASN A 250 -8.71 1.82 -17.72
N CYS A 251 -8.08 2.44 -18.70
CA CYS A 251 -6.79 2.00 -19.24
C CYS A 251 -5.60 2.59 -18.46
N ASN A 252 -5.82 3.02 -17.22
CA ASN A 252 -4.73 3.54 -16.40
C ASN A 252 -3.87 2.38 -15.88
N HIS A 253 -2.58 2.64 -15.73
CA HIS A 253 -1.70 1.73 -15.02
C HIS A 253 -2.15 1.61 -13.57
N THR A 254 -2.23 0.41 -13.01
CA THR A 254 -2.85 0.16 -11.69
C THR A 254 -2.18 0.98 -10.60
N ALA A 255 -0.85 1.07 -10.61
CA ALA A 255 -0.08 1.92 -9.72
C ALA A 255 -0.44 3.42 -9.81
N ALA A 256 -0.54 3.97 -11.03
CA ALA A 256 -0.92 5.36 -11.27
C ALA A 256 -2.37 5.61 -10.82
N TYR A 257 -3.30 4.69 -11.10
CA TYR A 257 -4.67 4.74 -10.59
C TYR A 257 -4.70 4.89 -9.07
N GLY A 258 -3.92 4.05 -8.37
CA GLY A 258 -3.83 4.04 -6.91
C GLY A 258 -3.46 5.39 -6.33
N GLN A 259 -2.73 6.23 -7.05
CA GLN A 259 -2.40 7.59 -6.63
C GLN A 259 -3.41 8.63 -7.15
N ALA A 260 -3.81 8.54 -8.41
CA ALA A 260 -4.75 9.48 -9.03
C ALA A 260 -6.10 9.52 -8.31
N VAL A 261 -6.60 8.37 -7.87
CA VAL A 261 -7.95 8.26 -7.28
C VAL A 261 -8.10 9.06 -5.97
N ARG A 262 -7.01 9.35 -5.24
CA ARG A 262 -7.07 10.18 -4.01
C ARG A 262 -6.92 11.68 -4.25
N LEU A 263 -6.45 12.11 -5.43
CA LEU A 263 -6.15 13.52 -5.68
C LEU A 263 -7.38 14.45 -5.60
N PRO A 264 -8.57 14.07 -6.11
CA PRO A 264 -9.78 14.86 -5.89
C PRO A 264 -10.10 15.03 -4.41
N ALA A 265 -10.07 13.97 -3.61
CA ALA A 265 -10.26 14.06 -2.15
C ALA A 265 -9.20 14.91 -1.45
N ILE A 266 -7.93 14.86 -1.88
CA ILE A 266 -6.90 15.77 -1.37
C ILE A 266 -7.27 17.23 -1.68
N LEU A 267 -7.71 17.54 -2.91
CA LEU A 267 -8.14 18.89 -3.26
C LEU A 267 -9.37 19.34 -2.45
N TYR A 268 -10.33 18.45 -2.17
CA TYR A 268 -11.46 18.73 -1.28
C TYR A 268 -11.02 19.32 0.07
N THR A 269 -9.93 18.83 0.65
CA THR A 269 -9.41 19.32 1.94
C THR A 269 -9.11 20.82 1.94
N ALA A 270 -8.89 21.42 0.77
CA ALA A 270 -8.60 22.83 0.57
C ALA A 270 -9.78 23.63 -0.01
N THR A 271 -10.81 22.97 -0.56
CA THR A 271 -11.88 23.62 -1.33
C THR A 271 -13.28 23.49 -0.75
N ASP A 272 -13.53 22.50 0.11
CA ASP A 272 -14.88 22.10 0.58
C ASP A 272 -15.82 21.62 -0.55
N ASP A 273 -15.27 21.27 -1.72
CA ASP A 273 -16.09 20.74 -2.82
C ASP A 273 -16.34 19.24 -2.64
N GLU A 274 -17.44 18.91 -1.97
CA GLU A 274 -17.88 17.53 -1.66
C GLU A 274 -17.95 16.62 -2.91
N LYS A 275 -18.12 17.19 -4.11
CA LYS A 275 -18.11 16.40 -5.35
C LYS A 275 -16.74 15.74 -5.58
N LEU A 276 -15.66 16.43 -5.23
CA LEU A 276 -14.31 15.90 -5.37
C LEU A 276 -14.09 14.74 -4.40
N LEU A 277 -14.48 14.90 -3.13
CA LEU A 277 -14.43 13.82 -2.14
C LEU A 277 -15.23 12.62 -2.61
N HIS A 278 -16.49 12.84 -3.00
CA HIS A 278 -17.39 11.78 -3.44
C HIS A 278 -16.84 11.04 -4.68
N SER A 279 -16.19 11.73 -5.62
CA SER A 279 -15.58 11.09 -6.78
C SER A 279 -14.48 10.09 -6.41
N SER A 280 -13.64 10.42 -5.42
CA SER A 280 -12.61 9.50 -4.91
C SER A 280 -13.22 8.30 -4.19
N GLU A 281 -14.28 8.50 -3.40
CA GLU A 281 -15.00 7.41 -2.75
C GLU A 281 -15.57 6.43 -3.77
N ILE A 282 -16.25 6.92 -4.82
CA ILE A 282 -16.81 6.09 -5.89
C ILE A 282 -15.73 5.39 -6.71
N GLY A 283 -14.62 6.07 -7.03
CA GLY A 283 -13.50 5.45 -7.75
C GLY A 283 -12.92 4.27 -6.97
N ILE A 284 -12.68 4.45 -5.67
CA ILE A 284 -12.22 3.38 -4.78
C ILE A 284 -13.25 2.25 -4.71
N GLU A 285 -14.54 2.56 -4.53
CA GLU A 285 -15.61 1.55 -4.45
C GLU A 285 -15.67 0.68 -5.72
N LYS A 286 -15.59 1.29 -6.91
CA LYS A 286 -15.56 0.56 -8.18
C LYS A 286 -14.36 -0.37 -8.29
N MET A 287 -13.18 0.09 -7.89
CA MET A 287 -12.00 -0.77 -7.83
C MET A 287 -12.19 -1.90 -6.83
N ARG A 288 -12.74 -1.63 -5.65
CA ARG A 288 -13.01 -2.65 -4.63
C ARG A 288 -14.01 -3.71 -5.10
N GLU A 289 -14.99 -3.32 -5.90
CA GLU A 289 -16.00 -4.24 -6.45
C GLU A 289 -15.43 -5.18 -7.51
N LYS A 290 -14.56 -4.65 -8.38
CA LYS A 290 -14.22 -5.31 -9.65
C LYS A 290 -12.74 -5.57 -9.90
N GLY A 291 -11.87 -4.73 -9.33
CA GLY A 291 -10.43 -4.71 -9.62
C GLY A 291 -9.52 -4.89 -8.40
N VAL A 292 -10.04 -5.36 -7.27
CA VAL A 292 -9.27 -5.66 -6.05
C VAL A 292 -9.58 -7.08 -5.60
N GLN A 293 -8.55 -7.91 -5.52
CA GLN A 293 -8.60 -9.29 -5.04
C GLN A 293 -9.01 -9.35 -3.56
N LEU A 294 -9.50 -10.51 -3.09
CA LEU A 294 -9.79 -10.73 -1.66
C LEU A 294 -8.55 -10.63 -0.75
N THR A 295 -7.35 -10.64 -1.34
CA THR A 295 -6.07 -10.35 -0.68
C THR A 295 -5.86 -8.86 -0.41
N GLY A 296 -6.77 -7.99 -0.86
CA GLY A 296 -6.62 -6.53 -0.89
C GLY A 296 -5.78 -6.03 -2.07
N ALA A 297 -5.16 -6.91 -2.86
CA ALA A 297 -4.32 -6.54 -3.99
C ALA A 297 -5.15 -5.97 -5.15
N PRO A 298 -4.91 -4.74 -5.62
CA PRO A 298 -5.47 -4.27 -6.88
C PRO A 298 -4.89 -5.07 -8.05
N VAL A 299 -5.76 -5.54 -8.93
CA VAL A 299 -5.39 -6.34 -10.09
C VAL A 299 -4.62 -5.48 -11.09
N SER A 300 -3.60 -6.09 -11.68
CA SER A 300 -2.70 -5.48 -12.63
C SER A 300 -2.38 -6.46 -13.77
N VAL A 301 -3.19 -6.39 -14.83
CA VAL A 301 -3.02 -7.21 -16.03
C VAL A 301 -2.08 -6.46 -16.96
N THR A 302 -0.86 -6.96 -17.15
CA THR A 302 0.19 -6.22 -17.90
C THR A 302 0.41 -4.81 -17.37
N GLU A 303 0.36 -4.63 -16.04
CA GLU A 303 0.44 -3.34 -15.33
C GLU A 303 -0.82 -2.45 -15.37
N TYR A 304 -1.87 -2.86 -16.10
CA TYR A 304 -3.11 -2.08 -16.22
C TYR A 304 -4.25 -2.61 -15.34
N VAL A 305 -5.16 -1.71 -14.96
CA VAL A 305 -6.37 -2.03 -14.21
C VAL A 305 -7.14 -3.16 -14.92
N GLY A 306 -7.51 -4.20 -14.17
CA GLY A 306 -8.22 -5.36 -14.72
C GLY A 306 -9.14 -6.06 -13.72
N PRO A 307 -9.87 -7.10 -14.17
CA PRO A 307 -10.85 -7.81 -13.37
C PRO A 307 -10.20 -8.81 -12.40
N ILE A 308 -10.86 -9.08 -11.27
CA ILE A 308 -10.42 -10.16 -10.36
C ILE A 308 -10.50 -11.55 -11.00
N GLY A 309 -9.61 -12.43 -10.54
CA GLY A 309 -9.59 -13.84 -10.96
C GLY A 309 -8.48 -14.65 -10.28
N PRO A 310 -8.49 -15.99 -10.42
CA PRO A 310 -7.59 -16.89 -9.69
C PRO A 310 -6.11 -16.67 -10.05
N VAL A 311 -5.83 -16.40 -11.31
CA VAL A 311 -4.46 -16.23 -11.84
C VAL A 311 -4.18 -14.79 -12.27
N GLN A 312 -5.10 -13.87 -12.00
CA GLN A 312 -4.92 -12.47 -12.35
C GLN A 312 -3.86 -11.85 -11.45
N GLU A 313 -2.83 -11.32 -12.11
CA GLU A 313 -1.63 -10.80 -11.49
C GLU A 313 -1.91 -9.45 -10.83
N SER A 314 -1.07 -9.10 -9.86
CA SER A 314 -1.13 -7.84 -9.12
C SER A 314 0.29 -7.37 -8.87
N GLU A 315 0.53 -6.11 -9.19
CA GLU A 315 1.85 -5.48 -9.15
C GLU A 315 2.16 -4.91 -7.77
N PHE A 316 3.37 -5.15 -7.26
CA PHE A 316 3.73 -4.75 -5.91
C PHE A 316 3.59 -3.25 -5.64
N CYS A 317 4.05 -2.37 -6.54
CA CYS A 317 4.06 -0.93 -6.27
C CYS A 317 2.64 -0.37 -6.08
N SER A 318 1.64 -0.96 -6.76
CA SER A 318 0.23 -0.63 -6.56
C SER A 318 -0.25 -0.90 -5.13
N PHE A 319 0.32 -1.88 -4.42
CA PHE A 319 0.00 -2.14 -3.01
C PHE A 319 0.36 -0.92 -2.15
N THR A 320 1.52 -0.34 -2.41
CA THR A 320 2.00 0.82 -1.65
C THR A 320 1.11 2.03 -1.92
N PHE A 321 0.79 2.30 -3.18
CA PHE A 321 0.00 3.46 -3.56
C PHE A 321 -1.46 3.38 -3.10
N PHE A 322 -2.08 2.19 -3.16
CA PHE A 322 -3.41 1.98 -2.59
C PHE A 322 -3.40 2.08 -1.06
N ASN A 323 -2.37 1.56 -0.37
CA ASN A 323 -2.25 1.73 1.07
C ASN A 323 -2.16 3.21 1.47
N ILE A 324 -1.32 3.99 0.79
CA ILE A 324 -1.23 5.45 1.01
C ILE A 324 -2.60 6.10 0.76
N THR A 325 -3.30 5.70 -0.30
CA THR A 325 -4.65 6.19 -0.59
C THR A 325 -5.64 5.88 0.53
N TYR A 326 -5.61 4.68 1.11
CA TYR A 326 -6.45 4.36 2.26
C TYR A 326 -6.10 5.19 3.50
N ILE A 327 -4.82 5.48 3.74
CA ILE A 327 -4.39 6.39 4.83
C ILE A 327 -4.97 7.80 4.62
N PHE A 328 -4.81 8.37 3.42
CA PHE A 328 -5.37 9.69 3.10
C PHE A 328 -6.90 9.71 3.23
N MET A 329 -7.58 8.71 2.67
CA MET A 329 -9.04 8.65 2.74
C MET A 329 -9.55 8.45 4.16
N ASN A 330 -8.86 7.69 5.01
CA ASN A 330 -9.21 7.60 6.44
C ASN A 330 -9.06 8.96 7.13
N ALA A 331 -7.95 9.67 6.91
CA ALA A 331 -7.73 10.99 7.47
C ALA A 331 -8.79 12.00 7.01
N ILE A 332 -9.09 12.02 5.70
CA ILE A 332 -10.03 12.97 5.09
C ILE A 332 -11.46 12.71 5.56
N THR A 333 -11.91 11.45 5.54
CA THR A 333 -13.32 11.09 5.82
C THR A 333 -13.58 10.78 7.29
N GLY A 334 -12.56 10.37 8.05
CA GLY A 334 -12.69 9.80 9.38
C GLY A 334 -13.41 8.44 9.39
N LYS A 335 -13.49 7.70 8.27
CA LYS A 335 -14.17 6.39 8.18
C LYS A 335 -13.20 5.24 8.44
N SER A 336 -13.53 4.40 9.42
CA SER A 336 -12.68 3.26 9.83
C SER A 336 -12.53 2.17 8.77
N MET A 337 -13.44 2.07 7.80
CA MET A 337 -13.38 1.05 6.73
C MET A 337 -12.08 1.09 5.93
N TYR A 338 -11.46 2.26 5.77
CA TYR A 338 -10.15 2.37 5.11
C TYR A 338 -9.04 1.69 5.95
N GLY A 339 -9.22 1.64 7.27
CA GLY A 339 -8.47 0.80 8.20
C GLY A 339 -8.52 -0.69 7.86
N ASP A 340 -9.71 -1.20 7.57
CA ASP A 340 -9.89 -2.60 7.15
C ASP A 340 -9.19 -2.86 5.80
N TYR A 341 -9.22 -1.89 4.88
CA TYR A 341 -8.56 -2.02 3.58
C TYR A 341 -7.04 -2.03 3.70
N MET A 342 -6.47 -1.22 4.60
CA MET A 342 -5.05 -1.27 4.95
C MET A 342 -4.66 -2.64 5.51
N GLU A 343 -5.40 -3.14 6.50
CA GLU A 343 -5.14 -4.44 7.14
C GLU A 343 -5.24 -5.60 6.13
N GLU A 344 -6.29 -5.62 5.30
CA GLU A 344 -6.49 -6.64 4.27
C GLU A 344 -5.30 -6.70 3.31
N LEU A 345 -4.88 -5.55 2.78
CA LEU A 345 -3.78 -5.44 1.82
C LEU A 345 -2.43 -5.81 2.46
N VAL A 346 -2.14 -5.27 3.64
CA VAL A 346 -0.82 -5.40 4.29
C VAL A 346 -0.61 -6.78 4.90
N TYR A 347 -1.64 -7.41 5.46
CA TYR A 347 -1.51 -8.73 6.07
C TYR A 347 -1.68 -9.89 5.09
N ASN A 348 -2.18 -9.62 3.87
CA ASN A 348 -2.30 -10.64 2.82
C ASN A 348 -1.37 -10.34 1.64
N ALA A 349 -1.75 -9.45 0.73
CA ALA A 349 -1.04 -9.21 -0.54
C ALA A 349 0.44 -8.88 -0.34
N VAL A 350 0.74 -7.90 0.53
CA VAL A 350 2.13 -7.45 0.79
C VAL A 350 3.00 -8.59 1.28
N GLN A 351 2.53 -9.35 2.27
CA GLN A 351 3.31 -10.46 2.83
C GLN A 351 3.46 -11.60 1.83
N GLY A 352 2.42 -11.91 1.05
CA GLY A 352 2.43 -12.98 0.07
C GLY A 352 3.36 -12.72 -1.13
N ALA A 353 3.75 -11.48 -1.37
CA ALA A 353 4.68 -11.07 -2.41
C ALA A 353 6.14 -10.91 -1.95
N LYS A 354 6.39 -11.00 -0.63
CA LYS A 354 7.73 -10.87 -0.02
C LYS A 354 8.35 -12.22 0.29
N LYS A 355 9.66 -12.33 0.05
CA LYS A 355 10.51 -13.31 0.72
C LYS A 355 10.62 -12.91 2.20
N LYS A 356 10.51 -13.86 3.12
CA LYS A 356 10.34 -13.55 4.57
C LYS A 356 11.57 -12.95 5.25
N ASP A 357 12.73 -12.98 4.60
CA ASP A 357 13.93 -12.26 5.02
C ASP A 357 14.05 -10.86 4.41
N GLU A 358 13.03 -10.37 3.69
CA GLU A 358 12.97 -9.03 3.09
C GLU A 358 14.10 -8.75 2.07
N ARG A 359 14.73 -9.81 1.53
CA ARG A 359 15.83 -9.70 0.54
C ARG A 359 15.39 -9.83 -0.90
N ALA A 360 14.12 -10.14 -1.15
CA ALA A 360 13.55 -10.27 -2.48
C ALA A 360 12.03 -10.17 -2.47
N ILE A 361 11.45 -9.67 -3.57
CA ILE A 361 10.01 -9.66 -3.83
C ILE A 361 9.71 -10.23 -5.22
N ALA A 362 8.50 -10.76 -5.39
CA ALA A 362 7.93 -10.94 -6.71
C ALA A 362 7.27 -9.62 -7.17
N TYR A 363 7.58 -9.17 -8.38
CA TYR A 363 7.02 -7.92 -8.94
C TYR A 363 5.52 -8.07 -9.18
N LEU A 364 5.12 -9.18 -9.81
CA LEU A 364 3.75 -9.61 -10.02
C LEU A 364 3.43 -10.83 -9.15
N THR A 365 2.26 -10.85 -8.53
CA THR A 365 1.76 -12.01 -7.78
C THR A 365 0.30 -12.28 -8.05
N ALA A 366 -0.13 -13.54 -7.85
CA ALA A 366 -1.52 -13.95 -8.05
C ALA A 366 -2.09 -14.71 -6.82
N PRO A 367 -3.44 -14.77 -6.67
CA PRO A 367 -4.08 -15.61 -5.66
C PRO A 367 -3.70 -17.09 -5.78
N ASN A 368 -3.73 -17.64 -6.99
CA ASN A 368 -3.20 -18.96 -7.30
C ASN A 368 -1.87 -18.77 -8.03
N GLN A 369 -0.79 -19.22 -7.40
CA GLN A 369 0.58 -19.02 -7.87
C GLN A 369 1.37 -20.31 -7.63
N ILE A 370 1.42 -21.16 -8.64
CA ILE A 370 2.10 -22.46 -8.59
C ILE A 370 3.58 -22.31 -8.92
N PHE A 371 3.91 -21.32 -9.76
CA PHE A 371 5.27 -21.01 -10.18
C PHE A 371 5.55 -19.52 -9.98
N ALA A 372 6.81 -19.20 -9.67
CA ALA A 372 7.34 -17.85 -9.62
C ALA A 372 8.76 -17.85 -10.23
N THR A 373 8.80 -17.91 -11.57
CA THR A 373 10.01 -18.10 -12.36
C THR A 373 10.10 -17.05 -13.48
N GLN A 374 11.20 -17.07 -14.23
CA GLN A 374 11.40 -16.16 -15.35
C GLN A 374 10.34 -16.27 -16.45
N ASN A 375 9.61 -17.38 -16.53
CA ASN A 375 8.63 -17.63 -17.60
C ASN A 375 7.20 -17.81 -17.06
N SER A 376 6.96 -17.48 -15.79
CA SER A 376 5.67 -17.75 -15.16
C SER A 376 4.65 -16.61 -15.26
N SER A 377 5.07 -15.39 -15.59
CA SER A 377 4.17 -14.25 -15.77
C SER A 377 3.40 -14.30 -17.09
N ASN A 378 2.20 -13.73 -17.09
CA ASN A 378 1.38 -13.45 -18.27
C ASN A 378 1.86 -12.24 -19.09
N THR A 379 2.80 -11.45 -18.58
CA THR A 379 3.19 -10.14 -19.13
C THR A 379 4.56 -10.23 -19.80
N TYR A 380 5.63 -10.06 -19.03
CA TYR A 380 7.02 -10.07 -19.43
C TYR A 380 7.78 -11.19 -18.70
N HIS A 381 8.83 -11.67 -19.36
CA HIS A 381 9.78 -12.58 -18.73
C HIS A 381 10.36 -11.91 -17.49
N ASN A 382 10.49 -12.66 -16.39
CA ASN A 382 11.05 -12.28 -15.07
C ASN A 382 10.14 -11.60 -14.04
N MET A 383 8.94 -11.11 -14.38
CA MET A 383 8.16 -10.30 -13.43
C MET A 383 7.55 -11.11 -12.25
N GLN A 384 7.60 -12.43 -12.27
CA GLN A 384 7.18 -13.26 -11.14
C GLN A 384 8.34 -13.89 -10.36
N VAL A 385 9.60 -13.70 -10.79
CA VAL A 385 10.75 -14.17 -9.99
C VAL A 385 10.83 -13.39 -8.69
N TYR A 386 11.40 -14.00 -7.67
CA TYR A 386 11.75 -13.25 -6.47
C TYR A 386 13.12 -12.61 -6.66
N SER A 387 13.19 -11.29 -6.57
CA SER A 387 14.43 -10.54 -6.77
C SER A 387 14.59 -9.36 -5.79
N PRO A 388 15.82 -9.01 -5.37
CA PRO A 388 16.10 -7.74 -4.69
C PRO A 388 15.89 -6.50 -5.57
N CYS A 389 16.10 -6.62 -6.88
CA CYS A 389 15.99 -5.51 -7.83
C CYS A 389 15.61 -6.02 -9.24
N PHE A 390 15.03 -5.15 -10.05
CA PHE A 390 14.64 -5.46 -11.44
C PHE A 390 15.23 -4.39 -12.37
N PRO A 391 15.30 -4.64 -13.70
CA PRO A 391 15.74 -3.61 -14.65
C PRO A 391 15.00 -2.28 -14.48
N VAL A 392 13.70 -2.35 -14.12
CA VAL A 392 12.93 -1.24 -13.58
C VAL A 392 12.59 -1.54 -12.12
N SER A 393 13.13 -0.76 -11.18
CA SER A 393 13.10 -1.08 -9.74
C SER A 393 11.96 -0.39 -8.95
N CYS A 394 10.85 -0.01 -9.59
CA CYS A 394 9.70 0.63 -8.91
C CYS A 394 9.08 -0.26 -7.81
N CYS A 395 8.88 -1.56 -8.07
CA CYS A 395 8.31 -2.51 -7.10
C CYS A 395 9.23 -2.76 -5.89
N PRO A 396 10.53 -3.07 -6.06
CA PRO A 396 11.47 -3.18 -4.95
C PRO A 396 11.48 -1.96 -4.03
N VAL A 397 11.58 -0.74 -4.57
CA VAL A 397 11.65 0.46 -3.72
C VAL A 397 10.36 0.71 -2.95
N ASN A 398 9.20 0.47 -3.57
CA ASN A 398 7.91 0.59 -2.89
C ASN A 398 7.70 -0.51 -1.84
N SER A 399 8.32 -1.68 -2.00
CA SER A 399 8.28 -2.75 -0.99
C SER A 399 8.92 -2.39 0.35
N VAL A 400 9.85 -1.44 0.34
CA VAL A 400 10.45 -0.86 1.55
C VAL A 400 9.47 0.08 2.25
N ALA A 401 8.63 0.79 1.51
CA ALA A 401 7.73 1.81 2.05
C ALA A 401 6.45 1.26 2.69
N VAL A 402 5.85 0.19 2.14
CA VAL A 402 4.47 -0.19 2.46
C VAL A 402 4.21 -0.56 3.93
N VAL A 403 5.12 -1.24 4.61
CA VAL A 403 4.95 -1.62 6.03
C VAL A 403 5.19 -0.43 6.97
N PRO A 404 6.25 0.39 6.80
CA PRO A 404 6.36 1.66 7.51
C PRO A 404 5.15 2.59 7.30
N GLU A 405 4.65 2.70 6.07
CA GLU A 405 3.44 3.46 5.74
C GLU A 405 2.22 2.96 6.52
N PHE A 406 1.98 1.64 6.53
CA PHE A 406 0.92 1.02 7.33
C PHE A 406 1.02 1.38 8.81
N ILE A 407 2.22 1.30 9.39
CA ILE A 407 2.45 1.62 10.80
C ILE A 407 2.15 3.10 11.09
N ARG A 408 2.52 4.01 10.18
CA ARG A 408 2.12 5.43 10.28
C ARG A 408 0.60 5.61 10.21
N GLY A 409 -0.08 4.77 9.44
CA GLY A 409 -1.54 4.73 9.30
C GLY A 409 -2.32 4.13 10.48
N ILE A 410 -1.63 3.48 11.44
CA ILE A 410 -2.27 2.85 12.62
C ILE A 410 -3.04 3.89 13.45
N ALA A 411 -2.50 5.11 13.58
CA ALA A 411 -3.16 6.14 14.39
C ALA A 411 -3.20 7.53 13.75
N MET A 412 -4.29 8.25 14.03
CA MET A 412 -4.57 9.59 13.54
C MET A 412 -5.13 10.47 14.65
N THR A 413 -5.11 11.79 14.46
CA THR A 413 -5.67 12.76 15.41
C THR A 413 -6.64 13.71 14.74
N ASP A 414 -7.71 14.12 15.42
CA ASP A 414 -8.55 15.22 14.97
C ASP A 414 -8.06 16.58 15.50
N ASN A 415 -8.78 17.65 15.17
CA ASN A 415 -8.49 19.02 15.63
C ASN A 415 -8.79 19.28 17.13
N LYS A 416 -9.28 18.27 17.86
CA LYS A 416 -9.51 18.29 19.31
C LYS A 416 -8.50 17.38 20.04
N ASP A 417 -7.46 16.93 19.34
CA ASP A 417 -6.45 16.01 19.83
C ASP A 417 -7.02 14.64 20.27
N ASN A 418 -8.22 14.27 19.80
CA ASN A 418 -8.72 12.90 19.98
C ASN A 418 -7.87 11.95 19.14
N LEU A 419 -7.50 10.82 19.72
CA LEU A 419 -6.67 9.82 19.07
C LEU A 419 -7.57 8.71 18.49
N TYR A 420 -7.33 8.36 17.24
CA TYR A 420 -8.02 7.29 16.53
C TYR A 420 -7.04 6.15 16.27
N ILE A 421 -7.35 4.94 16.71
CA ILE A 421 -6.69 3.69 16.33
C ILE A 421 -7.44 3.14 15.12
N CYS A 422 -6.85 3.36 13.96
CA CYS A 422 -7.41 3.13 12.63
C CYS A 422 -7.09 1.74 12.09
N ALA A 423 -6.02 1.10 12.55
CA ALA A 423 -5.65 -0.28 12.23
C ALA A 423 -4.94 -0.90 13.43
N TYR A 424 -4.84 -2.22 13.48
CA TYR A 424 -4.22 -2.94 14.60
C TYR A 424 -2.91 -3.62 14.20
N GLY A 425 -1.94 -3.57 15.11
CA GLY A 425 -0.62 -4.16 14.98
C GLY A 425 0.28 -3.74 16.16
N PRO A 426 1.22 -4.59 16.61
CA PRO A 426 2.03 -4.29 17.79
C PRO A 426 2.88 -3.03 17.57
N CYS A 427 2.60 -1.99 18.35
CA CYS A 427 3.26 -0.70 18.23
C CYS A 427 3.26 0.08 19.55
N SER A 428 4.03 1.16 19.60
CA SER A 428 3.96 2.16 20.66
C SER A 428 3.64 3.53 20.07
N ILE A 429 2.72 4.26 20.67
CA ILE A 429 2.25 5.57 20.21
C ILE A 429 2.57 6.61 21.28
N LYS A 430 3.29 7.68 20.88
CA LYS A 430 3.57 8.85 21.71
C LYS A 430 3.20 10.13 20.99
N TYR A 431 2.18 10.82 21.48
CA TYR A 431 1.69 12.05 20.86
C TYR A 431 0.90 12.93 21.83
N LYS A 432 1.30 14.19 22.01
CA LYS A 432 0.58 15.21 22.81
C LYS A 432 0.00 14.70 24.16
N GLY A 433 0.80 13.96 24.93
CA GLY A 433 0.42 13.42 26.24
C GLY A 433 -0.14 11.99 26.22
N TRP A 434 -0.51 11.47 25.05
CA TRP A 434 -0.74 10.04 24.88
C TRP A 434 0.58 9.27 24.93
N ASP A 435 0.61 8.20 25.73
CA ASP A 435 1.63 7.16 25.74
C ASP A 435 0.90 5.81 25.80
N ILE A 436 0.84 5.12 24.65
CA ILE A 436 0.09 3.87 24.48
C ILE A 436 1.04 2.79 23.96
N GLU A 437 0.94 1.60 24.53
CA GLU A 437 1.58 0.40 24.01
C GLU A 437 0.50 -0.60 23.57
N GLU A 438 0.47 -0.89 22.26
CA GLU A 438 -0.41 -1.90 21.68
C GLU A 438 0.32 -3.26 21.68
N LYS A 439 -0.19 -4.19 22.48
CA LYS A 439 0.30 -5.57 22.59
C LYS A 439 -0.74 -6.49 21.96
N THR A 440 -0.38 -7.09 20.83
CA THR A 440 -1.26 -8.01 20.11
C THR A 440 -0.50 -8.95 19.20
N MET A 441 -1.11 -10.10 18.93
CA MET A 441 -0.76 -10.99 17.82
C MET A 441 -1.74 -10.84 16.65
N TYR A 442 -2.51 -9.75 16.60
CA TYR A 442 -3.33 -9.39 15.45
C TYR A 442 -2.46 -9.33 14.19
N PRO A 443 -2.92 -9.91 13.06
CA PRO A 443 -4.25 -10.48 12.80
C PRO A 443 -4.38 -11.99 13.10
N PHE A 444 -3.35 -12.64 13.65
CA PHE A 444 -3.36 -14.08 13.97
C PHE A 444 -4.16 -14.41 15.25
N ARG A 445 -4.43 -13.40 16.07
CA ARG A 445 -5.36 -13.42 17.20
C ARG A 445 -6.22 -12.17 17.12
N ASN A 446 -7.47 -12.28 17.52
CA ASN A 446 -8.44 -11.18 17.47
C ASN A 446 -8.52 -10.40 18.79
N ASP A 447 -7.47 -10.49 19.62
CA ASP A 447 -7.36 -9.83 20.92
C ASP A 447 -6.29 -8.74 20.88
N ILE A 448 -6.67 -7.53 21.26
CA ILE A 448 -5.81 -6.35 21.25
C ILE A 448 -5.78 -5.82 22.68
N THR A 449 -4.58 -5.64 23.22
CA THR A 449 -4.39 -4.99 24.52
C THR A 449 -3.69 -3.65 24.30
N LEU A 450 -4.36 -2.55 24.69
CA LEU A 450 -3.78 -1.22 24.72
C LEU A 450 -3.46 -0.87 26.17
N GLU A 451 -2.17 -0.71 26.47
CA GLU A 451 -1.70 -0.18 27.75
C GLU A 451 -1.55 1.34 27.63
N VAL A 452 -2.58 2.07 28.07
CA VAL A 452 -2.62 3.54 28.05
C VAL A 452 -1.96 4.06 29.32
N LYS A 453 -0.67 4.38 29.25
CA LYS A 453 0.15 4.85 30.38
C LYS A 453 -0.21 6.28 30.79
N SER A 454 -0.49 7.13 29.81
CA SER A 454 -1.03 8.47 30.03
C SER A 454 -1.98 8.83 28.89
N THR A 455 -3.03 9.58 29.24
CA THR A 455 -3.94 10.19 28.27
C THR A 455 -3.61 11.66 28.10
N GLY A 456 -3.85 12.20 26.91
CA GLY A 456 -4.06 13.65 26.77
C GLY A 456 -5.37 14.10 27.44
N SER A 457 -5.80 15.33 27.16
CA SER A 457 -7.12 15.87 27.57
C SER A 457 -8.30 15.36 26.73
N SER A 458 -8.05 14.39 25.85
CA SER A 458 -8.92 14.03 24.73
C SER A 458 -9.35 12.56 24.79
N SER A 459 -10.17 12.11 23.84
CA SER A 459 -10.74 10.75 23.82
C SER A 459 -9.98 9.81 22.90
N LEU A 460 -10.03 8.52 23.20
CA LEU A 460 -9.53 7.45 22.34
C LEU A 460 -10.70 6.86 21.54
N PHE A 461 -10.50 6.68 20.25
CA PHE A 461 -11.44 6.02 19.35
C PHE A 461 -10.77 4.78 18.75
N CYS A 462 -11.40 3.61 18.87
CA CYS A 462 -10.84 2.36 18.35
C CYS A 462 -11.73 1.80 17.25
N LYS A 463 -11.15 1.44 16.10
CA LYS A 463 -11.88 0.85 14.98
C LYS A 463 -12.55 -0.46 15.40
N ILE A 464 -13.80 -0.67 15.02
CA ILE A 464 -14.41 -2.00 15.01
C ILE A 464 -14.28 -2.56 13.59
N PRO A 465 -13.52 -3.65 13.36
CA PRO A 465 -13.35 -4.19 12.02
C PRO A 465 -14.68 -4.57 11.36
N GLN A 466 -14.84 -4.29 10.06
CA GLN A 466 -16.07 -4.60 9.33
C GLN A 466 -16.45 -6.10 9.36
N TRP A 467 -15.46 -7.00 9.40
CA TRP A 467 -15.68 -8.44 9.46
C TRP A 467 -16.14 -8.94 10.84
N ALA A 468 -16.03 -8.13 11.89
CA ALA A 468 -16.36 -8.55 13.25
C ALA A 468 -17.88 -8.70 13.42
N LYS A 469 -18.33 -9.89 13.85
CA LYS A 469 -19.76 -10.18 14.12
C LYS A 469 -20.20 -9.71 15.52
N GLY A 470 -19.23 -9.44 16.39
CA GLY A 470 -19.42 -8.88 17.71
C GLY A 470 -18.06 -8.50 18.31
N TYR A 471 -18.07 -7.77 19.42
CA TYR A 471 -16.85 -7.39 20.12
C TYR A 471 -17.09 -7.25 21.62
N THR A 472 -16.02 -7.43 22.39
CA THR A 472 -16.00 -7.18 23.83
C THR A 472 -14.96 -6.11 24.13
N VAL A 473 -15.29 -5.18 25.03
CA VAL A 473 -14.38 -4.14 25.51
C VAL A 473 -14.24 -4.25 27.01
N LEU A 474 -13.02 -4.43 27.50
CA LEU A 474 -12.70 -4.36 28.92
C LEU A 474 -11.81 -3.15 29.19
N VAL A 475 -12.13 -2.38 30.24
CA VAL A 475 -11.26 -1.31 30.76
C VAL A 475 -10.92 -1.66 32.20
N ASN A 476 -9.63 -1.85 32.47
CA ASN A 476 -9.12 -2.27 33.78
C ASN A 476 -9.84 -3.52 34.32
N GLY A 477 -10.04 -4.51 33.44
CA GLY A 477 -10.69 -5.79 33.76
C GLY A 477 -12.21 -5.74 33.89
N LYS A 478 -12.86 -4.59 33.66
CA LYS A 478 -14.32 -4.45 33.69
C LYS A 478 -14.87 -4.29 32.28
N THR A 479 -15.85 -5.12 31.93
CA THR A 479 -16.60 -4.95 30.67
C THR A 479 -17.32 -3.61 30.66
N ILE A 480 -17.20 -2.87 29.57
CA ILE A 480 -17.95 -1.63 29.34
C ILE A 480 -18.82 -1.77 28.09
N GLU A 481 -19.94 -1.06 28.08
CA GLU A 481 -20.71 -0.87 26.86
C GLU A 481 -20.11 0.31 26.09
N ALA A 482 -19.71 0.05 24.84
CA ALA A 482 -19.19 1.05 23.94
C ALA A 482 -19.82 0.84 22.56
N GLU A 483 -20.70 1.75 22.16
CA GLU A 483 -21.42 1.66 20.89
C GLU A 483 -20.55 2.16 19.73
N LYS A 484 -20.56 1.39 18.63
CA LYS A 484 -19.90 1.76 17.38
C LYS A 484 -20.65 2.92 16.73
N ASN A 485 -19.97 4.02 16.45
CA ASN A 485 -20.54 5.15 15.71
C ASN A 485 -20.66 4.86 14.19
N ASP A 486 -21.28 5.77 13.45
CA ASP A 486 -21.50 5.64 12.00
C ASP A 486 -20.20 5.54 11.19
N ASN A 487 -19.10 6.06 11.73
CA ASN A 487 -17.77 5.98 11.13
C ASN A 487 -17.04 4.67 11.49
N GLY A 488 -17.64 3.80 12.28
CA GLY A 488 -17.14 2.48 12.66
C GLY A 488 -16.15 2.46 13.84
N TYR A 489 -16.13 3.51 14.65
CA TYR A 489 -15.29 3.59 15.86
C TYR A 489 -16.12 3.48 17.14
N ILE A 490 -15.53 2.86 18.18
CA ILE A 490 -16.01 2.98 19.56
C ILE A 490 -15.20 4.04 20.31
N ARG A 491 -15.83 4.79 21.20
CA ARG A 491 -15.16 5.77 22.06
C ARG A 491 -14.82 5.15 23.42
N ILE A 492 -13.57 5.29 23.84
CA ILE A 492 -13.08 4.82 25.14
C ILE A 492 -12.40 6.00 25.86
N ASN A 493 -12.72 6.19 27.14
CA ASN A 493 -12.17 7.28 27.94
C ASN A 493 -11.33 6.70 29.09
N GLY A 494 -10.22 7.39 29.41
CA GLY A 494 -9.37 7.09 30.56
C GLY A 494 -8.09 6.32 30.23
N ALA A 495 -7.21 6.26 31.22
CA ALA A 495 -5.94 5.52 31.19
C ALA A 495 -6.12 4.09 31.74
N GLY A 496 -5.09 3.27 31.57
CA GLY A 496 -5.02 1.90 32.07
C GLY A 496 -5.00 0.86 30.97
N ILE A 497 -5.46 -0.35 31.29
CA ILE A 497 -5.45 -1.49 30.37
C ILE A 497 -6.81 -1.55 29.67
N ILE A 498 -6.80 -1.34 28.35
CA ILE A 498 -7.97 -1.52 27.49
C ILE A 498 -7.78 -2.80 26.69
N GLN A 499 -8.75 -3.71 26.73
CA GLN A 499 -8.71 -4.95 25.98
C GLN A 499 -9.90 -5.00 25.02
N LEU A 500 -9.61 -5.23 23.74
CA LEU A 500 -10.58 -5.40 22.68
C LEU A 500 -10.49 -6.83 22.19
N SER A 501 -11.62 -7.53 22.15
CA SER A 501 -11.71 -8.87 21.56
C SER A 501 -12.76 -8.85 20.46
N PHE A 502 -12.37 -9.21 19.23
CA PHE A 502 -13.26 -9.25 18.07
C PHE A 502 -13.72 -10.68 17.78
N HIS A 503 -15.03 -10.89 17.81
CA HIS A 503 -15.62 -12.21 17.57
C HIS A 503 -15.92 -12.40 16.09
N THR A 504 -15.53 -13.56 15.56
CA THR A 504 -15.81 -13.95 14.18
C THR A 504 -15.84 -15.47 14.04
N GLU A 505 -16.26 -15.93 12.87
CA GLU A 505 -16.21 -17.31 12.43
C GLU A 505 -15.55 -17.38 11.05
N VAL A 506 -15.28 -18.59 10.55
CA VAL A 506 -14.77 -18.75 9.18
C VAL A 506 -15.81 -18.23 8.19
N GLU A 507 -15.36 -17.47 7.20
CA GLU A 507 -16.15 -17.05 6.07
C GLU A 507 -15.74 -17.87 4.84
N VAL A 508 -16.73 -18.46 4.15
CA VAL A 508 -16.56 -19.09 2.84
C VAL A 508 -17.12 -18.14 1.80
N ILE A 509 -16.25 -17.63 0.92
CA ILE A 509 -16.57 -16.56 -0.02
C ILE A 509 -16.59 -17.14 -1.44
N SER A 510 -17.69 -16.94 -2.16
CA SER A 510 -17.72 -17.17 -3.62
C SER A 510 -17.17 -15.93 -4.32
N VAL A 511 -15.99 -16.07 -4.94
CA VAL A 511 -15.30 -14.97 -5.63
C VAL A 511 -16.07 -14.60 -6.90
N ASN A 512 -16.38 -13.32 -7.08
CA ASN A 512 -17.07 -12.83 -8.28
C ASN A 512 -16.10 -12.58 -9.44
N ASP A 513 -15.61 -13.64 -10.07
CA ASP A 513 -14.72 -13.57 -11.24
C ASP A 513 -15.48 -13.48 -12.58
N SER A 514 -16.70 -12.92 -12.59
CA SER A 514 -17.57 -12.92 -13.78
C SER A 514 -17.01 -12.19 -14.98
N ASP A 515 -16.21 -11.15 -14.73
CA ASP A 515 -15.56 -10.35 -15.77
C ASP A 515 -14.30 -11.04 -16.34
N CYS A 516 -13.90 -12.18 -15.77
CA CYS A 516 -12.75 -12.97 -16.19
C CYS A 516 -13.18 -14.37 -16.69
N ALA A 517 -13.40 -15.31 -15.77
CA ALA A 517 -13.66 -16.71 -16.10
C ALA A 517 -15.09 -17.16 -15.73
N ASN A 518 -15.79 -16.40 -14.90
CA ASN A 518 -17.13 -16.72 -14.37
C ASN A 518 -17.23 -18.13 -13.75
N LYS A 519 -16.19 -18.57 -13.04
CA LYS A 519 -16.11 -19.89 -12.41
C LYS A 519 -16.56 -19.90 -10.96
N ARG A 520 -16.66 -18.71 -10.34
CA ARG A 520 -17.12 -18.52 -8.95
C ARG A 520 -16.32 -19.38 -7.95
N PRO A 521 -14.98 -19.35 -7.95
CA PRO A 521 -14.19 -20.17 -7.04
C PRO A 521 -14.45 -19.77 -5.58
N LEU A 522 -14.18 -20.68 -4.67
CA LEU A 522 -14.35 -20.45 -3.23
C LEU A 522 -13.03 -20.01 -2.59
N ALA A 523 -13.13 -19.12 -1.61
CA ALA A 523 -12.03 -18.67 -0.76
C ALA A 523 -12.42 -18.73 0.72
N PHE A 524 -11.43 -18.83 1.60
CA PHE A 524 -11.63 -18.96 3.05
C PHE A 524 -10.98 -17.79 3.78
N ARG A 525 -11.73 -17.13 4.66
CA ARG A 525 -11.25 -16.01 5.48
C ARG A 525 -11.56 -16.25 6.95
N TYR A 526 -10.67 -15.81 7.83
CA TYR A 526 -10.93 -15.74 9.27
C TYR A 526 -10.36 -14.44 9.81
N GLY A 527 -11.24 -13.54 10.27
CA GLY A 527 -10.84 -12.16 10.60
C GLY A 527 -10.30 -11.42 9.38
N ALA A 528 -9.15 -10.74 9.54
CA ALA A 528 -8.46 -10.05 8.46
C ALA A 528 -7.60 -10.95 7.55
N LEU A 529 -7.47 -12.25 7.89
CA LEU A 529 -6.60 -13.19 7.17
C LEU A 529 -7.38 -13.97 6.12
N LEU A 530 -6.90 -13.91 4.88
CA LEU A 530 -7.25 -14.84 3.81
C LEU A 530 -6.38 -16.11 3.95
N PHE A 531 -6.92 -17.28 3.64
CA PHE A 531 -6.22 -18.55 3.79
C PHE A 531 -5.96 -19.23 2.44
N SER A 532 -4.82 -19.91 2.37
CA SER A 532 -4.31 -20.59 1.17
C SER A 532 -3.79 -21.97 1.50
N LEU A 533 -3.92 -22.88 0.54
CA LEU A 533 -3.14 -24.11 0.53
C LEU A 533 -1.70 -23.74 0.13
N LYS A 534 -0.78 -23.85 1.08
CA LYS A 534 0.65 -23.60 0.83
C LYS A 534 1.21 -24.71 -0.08
N ILE A 535 1.95 -24.30 -1.10
CA ILE A 535 2.75 -25.21 -1.92
C ILE A 535 4.20 -25.11 -1.45
N GLU A 536 4.79 -26.25 -1.08
CA GLU A 536 6.21 -26.29 -0.73
C GLU A 536 7.08 -25.89 -1.92
N ALA A 537 8.09 -25.05 -1.70
CA ALA A 537 8.80 -24.35 -2.75
C ALA A 537 10.32 -24.62 -2.71
N SER A 538 10.89 -24.92 -3.87
CA SER A 538 12.33 -24.96 -4.12
C SER A 538 12.80 -23.59 -4.62
N TRP A 539 13.84 -23.06 -4.00
CA TRP A 539 14.39 -21.73 -4.29
C TRP A 539 15.72 -21.84 -5.03
N ASN A 540 15.67 -21.76 -6.36
CA ASN A 540 16.82 -21.91 -7.23
C ASN A 540 17.45 -20.53 -7.50
N LYS A 541 18.64 -20.30 -6.93
CA LYS A 541 19.41 -19.05 -7.09
C LYS A 541 19.98 -18.94 -8.51
N PHE A 542 19.93 -17.76 -9.09
CA PHE A 542 20.64 -17.41 -10.31
C PHE A 542 21.03 -15.93 -10.33
N TYR A 543 21.93 -15.56 -11.23
CA TYR A 543 22.37 -14.18 -11.43
C TYR A 543 22.11 -13.80 -12.88
N PRO A 544 21.11 -12.95 -13.15
CA PRO A 544 20.90 -12.45 -14.51
C PRO A 544 22.04 -11.51 -14.91
N ASN A 545 22.25 -11.38 -16.22
CA ASN A 545 23.07 -10.31 -16.75
C ASN A 545 22.32 -8.98 -16.56
N THR A 546 22.76 -8.19 -15.58
CA THR A 546 22.16 -6.90 -15.18
C THR A 546 23.19 -5.80 -15.33
N GLU A 547 22.73 -4.58 -15.58
CA GLU A 547 23.61 -3.42 -15.77
C GLU A 547 24.46 -3.11 -14.54
N THR A 548 23.85 -3.17 -13.36
CA THR A 548 24.58 -3.18 -12.09
C THR A 548 24.86 -4.63 -11.71
N PRO A 549 26.12 -5.10 -11.77
CA PRO A 549 26.44 -6.46 -11.38
C PRO A 549 26.06 -6.70 -9.91
N LEU A 550 25.22 -7.70 -9.67
CA LEU A 550 24.77 -8.03 -8.33
C LEU A 550 25.87 -8.74 -7.56
N ALA A 551 26.09 -8.30 -6.31
CA ALA A 551 26.94 -9.02 -5.39
C ALA A 551 26.37 -10.42 -5.10
N SER A 552 27.25 -11.36 -4.75
CA SER A 552 26.91 -12.79 -4.57
C SER A 552 25.88 -13.06 -3.47
N GLU A 553 25.66 -12.11 -2.59
CA GLU A 553 24.68 -12.17 -1.52
C GLU A 553 23.28 -11.74 -1.98
N TRP A 554 23.12 -11.15 -3.17
CA TRP A 554 21.87 -10.63 -3.74
C TRP A 554 21.42 -11.38 -5.01
N PRO A 555 21.21 -12.71 -4.96
CA PRO A 555 20.75 -13.48 -6.12
C PRO A 555 19.28 -13.21 -6.45
N TRP A 556 18.89 -13.53 -7.68
CA TRP A 556 17.50 -13.73 -8.06
C TRP A 556 17.10 -15.19 -7.81
N PHE A 557 15.81 -15.45 -7.70
CA PHE A 557 15.28 -16.78 -7.39
C PHE A 557 14.19 -17.20 -8.36
N ASN A 558 14.41 -18.34 -9.03
CA ASN A 558 13.33 -19.12 -9.62
C ASN A 558 12.72 -19.98 -8.52
N VAL A 559 11.44 -19.79 -8.26
CA VAL A 559 10.70 -20.46 -7.21
C VAL A 559 9.73 -21.45 -7.85
N GLU A 560 10.02 -22.73 -7.66
CA GLU A 560 9.31 -23.85 -8.27
C GLU A 560 8.72 -24.76 -7.19
N PRO A 561 7.60 -25.46 -7.46
CA PRO A 561 7.02 -26.34 -6.47
C PRO A 561 7.89 -27.57 -6.22
N VAL A 562 7.91 -28.07 -4.97
CA VAL A 562 8.55 -29.33 -4.59
C VAL A 562 7.61 -30.48 -4.91
N TYR A 563 8.10 -31.47 -5.67
CA TYR A 563 7.34 -32.65 -6.03
C TYR A 563 7.56 -33.79 -5.01
N PRO A 564 6.50 -34.31 -4.37
CA PRO A 564 6.63 -35.43 -3.44
C PRO A 564 7.07 -36.72 -4.15
N LYS A 565 7.95 -37.49 -3.52
CA LYS A 565 8.36 -38.83 -4.01
C LYS A 565 7.23 -39.84 -3.76
N VAL A 566 6.97 -40.74 -4.70
CA VAL A 566 5.94 -41.80 -4.57
C VAL A 566 6.55 -43.19 -4.73
N GLU A 567 6.06 -44.16 -3.95
CA GLU A 567 6.57 -45.55 -3.96
C GLU A 567 5.84 -46.48 -4.97
N CYS A 568 4.58 -46.18 -5.31
CA CYS A 568 3.76 -47.02 -6.20
C CYS A 568 3.57 -46.38 -7.59
N ILE A 569 3.98 -47.11 -8.63
CA ILE A 569 3.99 -46.68 -10.03
C ILE A 569 2.65 -47.03 -10.69
N ASP A 570 1.73 -46.07 -10.72
CA ASP A 570 0.49 -46.16 -11.52
C ASP A 570 0.74 -45.86 -13.01
N ALA A 571 -0.30 -45.96 -13.85
CA ALA A 571 -0.16 -45.71 -15.29
C ALA A 571 0.31 -44.28 -15.65
N HIS A 572 0.08 -43.30 -14.78
CA HIS A 572 0.54 -41.92 -14.96
C HIS A 572 1.99 -41.74 -14.52
N GLU A 573 2.44 -42.45 -13.49
CA GLU A 573 3.85 -42.57 -13.12
C GLU A 573 4.67 -43.15 -14.29
N ARG A 574 4.16 -44.20 -14.96
CA ARG A 574 4.83 -44.84 -16.12
C ARG A 574 5.00 -43.90 -17.31
N LEU A 575 4.11 -42.91 -17.46
CA LEU A 575 4.11 -41.95 -18.56
C LEU A 575 4.80 -40.64 -18.20
N GLY A 576 5.43 -40.54 -17.02
CA GLY A 576 6.08 -39.32 -16.54
C GLY A 576 5.12 -38.21 -16.12
N MET A 577 3.80 -38.44 -16.22
CA MET A 577 2.76 -37.44 -15.94
C MET A 577 2.56 -37.17 -14.45
N ARG A 578 3.11 -37.97 -13.53
CA ARG A 578 2.94 -37.74 -12.08
C ARG A 578 3.93 -36.74 -11.49
N ARG A 579 5.09 -36.53 -12.14
CA ARG A 579 5.87 -35.29 -11.98
C ARG A 579 4.97 -34.06 -12.22
N ASP A 580 3.87 -34.24 -12.94
CA ASP A 580 2.88 -33.22 -13.29
C ASP A 580 1.46 -33.56 -12.78
N LYS A 581 1.29 -34.50 -11.84
CA LYS A 581 0.04 -34.68 -11.07
C LYS A 581 0.19 -33.96 -9.74
N PHE A 582 -0.26 -32.72 -9.79
CA PHE A 582 0.01 -31.69 -8.81
C PHE A 582 -0.65 -31.95 -7.45
N PRO A 583 0.09 -32.01 -6.32
CA PRO A 583 -0.53 -32.12 -4.99
C PRO A 583 -1.42 -30.92 -4.64
N TRP A 584 -1.28 -29.81 -5.37
CA TRP A 584 -2.10 -28.61 -5.28
C TRP A 584 -3.31 -28.60 -6.23
N SER A 585 -3.51 -29.63 -7.05
CA SER A 585 -4.74 -29.81 -7.83
C SER A 585 -5.86 -30.32 -6.93
N VAL A 586 -6.54 -29.39 -6.27
CA VAL A 586 -7.60 -29.66 -5.31
C VAL A 586 -8.83 -28.80 -5.60
N ALA A 587 -9.99 -29.32 -5.23
CA ALA A 587 -11.27 -28.62 -5.33
C ALA A 587 -12.06 -28.80 -4.04
N VAL A 588 -13.01 -27.91 -3.81
CA VAL A 588 -13.87 -27.90 -2.61
C VAL A 588 -15.32 -27.99 -3.00
N LYS A 589 -16.14 -28.60 -2.15
CA LYS A 589 -17.58 -28.71 -2.37
C LYS A 589 -18.23 -27.33 -2.42
N GLU A 590 -19.12 -27.10 -3.38
CA GLU A 590 -19.76 -25.78 -3.58
C GLU A 590 -20.59 -25.31 -2.37
N ASP A 591 -21.27 -26.24 -1.70
CA ASP A 591 -22.12 -25.99 -0.52
C ASP A 591 -21.42 -26.33 0.80
N ILE A 592 -20.08 -26.24 0.85
CA ILE A 592 -19.31 -26.50 2.08
C ILE A 592 -19.80 -25.62 3.25
N SER A 593 -20.10 -26.25 4.40
CA SER A 593 -20.53 -25.51 5.58
C SER A 593 -19.32 -24.93 6.32
N VAL A 594 -19.46 -23.73 6.87
CA VAL A 594 -18.49 -23.15 7.82
C VAL A 594 -18.24 -24.06 9.03
N LYS A 595 -19.23 -24.88 9.39
CA LYS A 595 -19.12 -25.86 10.49
C LYS A 595 -18.20 -27.04 10.18
N ASP A 596 -17.95 -27.29 8.90
CA ASP A 596 -17.05 -28.34 8.42
C ASP A 596 -15.61 -27.84 8.31
N VAL A 597 -15.37 -26.55 8.61
CA VAL A 597 -14.03 -25.96 8.66
C VAL A 597 -13.57 -25.85 10.11
N LYS A 598 -12.50 -26.57 10.46
CA LYS A 598 -11.91 -26.52 11.80
C LYS A 598 -10.84 -25.44 11.87
N VAL A 599 -10.98 -24.52 12.82
CA VAL A 599 -9.93 -23.55 13.18
C VAL A 599 -8.98 -24.19 14.19
N GLU A 600 -7.68 -24.20 13.88
CA GLU A 600 -6.62 -24.58 14.82
C GLU A 600 -5.80 -23.33 15.19
N LEU A 601 -5.82 -22.94 16.46
CA LEU A 601 -4.88 -21.95 17.00
C LEU A 601 -3.60 -22.67 17.42
N CYS A 602 -2.49 -22.35 16.78
CA CYS A 602 -1.20 -22.96 17.05
C CYS A 602 -0.45 -22.15 18.13
N ASN A 603 0.25 -22.85 19.03
CA ASN A 603 1.14 -22.23 20.00
C ASN A 603 2.57 -22.25 19.43
N THR A 604 2.99 -21.11 18.89
CA THR A 604 4.28 -20.91 18.23
C THR A 604 4.95 -19.66 18.79
N ASP A 605 6.27 -19.71 18.96
CA ASP A 605 7.07 -18.56 19.45
C ASP A 605 7.89 -17.91 18.33
N GLY A 606 7.78 -18.43 17.09
CA GLY A 606 8.52 -17.97 15.92
C GLY A 606 7.97 -16.69 15.27
N TYR A 607 8.61 -16.28 14.17
CA TYR A 607 8.13 -15.18 13.34
C TYR A 607 6.81 -15.59 12.63
N PRO A 608 5.71 -14.81 12.75
CA PRO A 608 4.39 -15.25 12.29
C PRO A 608 4.23 -15.55 10.80
N TRP A 609 5.15 -15.06 9.98
CA TRP A 609 5.15 -15.33 8.54
C TRP A 609 6.00 -16.55 8.14
N ASP A 610 6.81 -17.08 9.07
CA ASP A 610 7.60 -18.32 8.90
C ASP A 610 6.84 -19.53 9.47
N GLU A 611 6.19 -19.37 10.63
CA GLU A 611 5.45 -20.43 11.33
C GLU A 611 3.97 -20.07 11.57
N PRO A 612 3.02 -20.97 11.30
CA PRO A 612 1.60 -20.63 11.34
C PRO A 612 1.10 -20.56 12.78
N PHE A 613 0.58 -19.39 13.17
CA PHE A 613 -0.11 -19.19 14.45
C PHE A 613 -1.58 -19.63 14.39
N ILE A 614 -2.12 -19.81 13.19
CA ILE A 614 -3.49 -20.25 12.93
C ILE A 614 -3.53 -21.06 11.64
N LYS A 615 -4.34 -22.12 11.62
CA LYS A 615 -4.61 -22.94 10.44
C LYS A 615 -6.11 -23.20 10.31
N LEU A 616 -6.56 -23.42 9.08
CA LEU A 616 -7.89 -23.96 8.79
C LEU A 616 -7.74 -25.37 8.25
N HIS A 617 -8.53 -26.32 8.73
CA HIS A 617 -8.66 -27.64 8.15
C HIS A 617 -9.99 -27.73 7.42
N VAL A 618 -9.92 -27.97 6.11
CA VAL A 618 -11.03 -27.90 5.18
C VAL A 618 -11.16 -29.24 4.47
N SER A 619 -12.39 -29.76 4.38
CA SER A 619 -12.66 -30.94 3.55
C SER A 619 -12.58 -30.57 2.06
N GLY A 620 -11.80 -31.31 1.31
CA GLY A 620 -11.62 -31.11 -0.13
C GLY A 620 -11.53 -32.43 -0.88
N TYR A 621 -11.23 -32.33 -2.17
CA TYR A 621 -11.06 -33.48 -3.04
C TYR A 621 -9.84 -33.29 -3.93
N LYS A 622 -9.19 -34.40 -4.29
CA LYS A 622 -8.18 -34.39 -5.35
C LYS A 622 -8.84 -34.18 -6.71
N ALA A 623 -8.30 -33.26 -7.50
CA ALA A 623 -8.81 -32.86 -8.81
C ALA A 623 -7.75 -33.04 -9.92
N PRO A 624 -7.40 -34.28 -10.32
CA PRO A 624 -6.19 -34.56 -11.11
C PRO A 624 -6.10 -33.85 -12.46
N LEU A 625 -7.24 -33.43 -13.03
CA LEU A 625 -7.32 -32.78 -14.34
C LEU A 625 -7.50 -31.25 -14.25
N LEU A 626 -7.39 -30.67 -13.05
CA LEU A 626 -7.67 -29.25 -12.82
C LEU A 626 -6.69 -28.30 -13.53
N ASN A 627 -5.41 -28.70 -13.59
CA ASN A 627 -4.31 -27.87 -14.08
C ASN A 627 -3.63 -28.51 -15.30
N ALA A 628 -3.06 -27.67 -16.16
CA ALA A 628 -2.36 -28.13 -17.36
C ALA A 628 -1.10 -28.95 -17.02
N PRO A 629 -0.87 -30.11 -17.66
CA PRO A 629 0.37 -30.86 -17.49
C PRO A 629 1.56 -30.08 -18.08
N TYR A 630 2.76 -30.22 -17.49
CA TYR A 630 4.01 -29.61 -17.97
C TYR A 630 4.00 -28.07 -18.06
N ALA A 631 3.18 -27.40 -17.25
CA ALA A 631 3.08 -25.95 -17.26
C ALA A 631 4.37 -25.28 -16.76
N GLN A 632 4.83 -24.23 -17.46
CA GLN A 632 5.90 -23.34 -16.98
C GLN A 632 5.36 -22.13 -16.21
N ARG A 633 4.03 -22.03 -16.08
CA ARG A 633 3.30 -20.94 -15.43
C ARG A 633 1.99 -21.41 -14.81
N THR A 634 1.38 -20.55 -14.00
CA THR A 634 0.05 -20.83 -13.43
C THR A 634 -1.02 -20.49 -14.47
N PHE A 635 -1.95 -21.43 -14.72
CA PHE A 635 -3.06 -21.24 -15.66
C PHE A 635 -4.39 -21.24 -14.92
N ASP A 636 -5.39 -20.59 -15.52
CA ASP A 636 -6.75 -20.76 -15.05
C ASP A 636 -7.17 -22.23 -15.13
N PRO A 637 -7.89 -22.74 -14.12
CA PRO A 637 -8.28 -24.13 -14.07
C PRO A 637 -9.25 -24.49 -15.21
N PHE A 638 -9.28 -25.74 -15.68
CA PHE A 638 -10.22 -26.15 -16.73
C PHE A 638 -11.65 -26.32 -16.20
N GLY A 639 -12.65 -26.02 -17.05
CA GLY A 639 -14.06 -26.24 -16.76
C GLY A 639 -14.67 -25.25 -15.75
N ASP A 640 -15.97 -25.42 -15.50
CA ASP A 640 -16.70 -24.66 -14.47
C ASP A 640 -16.58 -25.32 -13.08
N LYS A 641 -16.70 -26.65 -13.04
CA LYS A 641 -16.43 -27.49 -11.88
C LYS A 641 -15.29 -28.46 -12.18
N ALA A 642 -14.55 -28.81 -11.14
CA ALA A 642 -13.47 -29.77 -11.21
C ALA A 642 -14.00 -31.20 -11.17
N GLU A 643 -13.59 -32.06 -12.11
CA GLU A 643 -13.70 -33.51 -11.95
C GLU A 643 -12.79 -33.95 -10.81
N VAL A 644 -13.35 -34.67 -9.83
CA VAL A 644 -12.64 -35.06 -8.62
C VAL A 644 -12.62 -36.58 -8.40
N THR A 645 -11.74 -37.00 -7.50
CA THR A 645 -11.53 -38.42 -7.17
C THR A 645 -11.76 -38.67 -5.68
N GLU A 646 -10.72 -38.92 -4.90
CA GLU A 646 -10.83 -39.18 -3.47
C GLU A 646 -10.95 -37.89 -2.65
N SER A 647 -11.68 -37.97 -1.54
CA SER A 647 -11.70 -36.90 -0.54
C SER A 647 -10.35 -36.80 0.17
N THR A 648 -10.01 -35.59 0.60
CA THR A 648 -8.80 -35.29 1.35
C THR A 648 -9.08 -34.17 2.36
N GLU A 649 -8.28 -34.11 3.41
CA GLU A 649 -8.24 -32.92 4.26
C GLU A 649 -7.21 -31.94 3.68
N LEU A 650 -7.55 -30.66 3.65
CA LEU A 650 -6.69 -29.56 3.23
C LEU A 650 -6.34 -28.73 4.47
N THR A 651 -5.05 -28.59 4.76
CA THR A 651 -4.58 -27.66 5.79
C THR A 651 -4.19 -26.33 5.14
N LEU A 652 -4.96 -25.29 5.43
CA LEU A 652 -4.73 -23.94 4.93
C LEU A 652 -3.99 -23.10 5.97
N VAL A 653 -3.10 -22.24 5.49
CA VAL A 653 -2.36 -21.25 6.29
C VAL A 653 -2.70 -19.85 5.80
N PRO A 654 -2.47 -18.79 6.59
CA PRO A 654 -2.65 -17.42 6.14
C PRO A 654 -1.90 -17.15 4.81
N TYR A 655 -2.55 -16.47 3.86
CA TYR A 655 -2.04 -16.18 2.52
C TYR A 655 -0.64 -15.57 2.58
N GLY A 656 -0.45 -14.61 3.49
CA GLY A 656 0.81 -13.91 3.70
C GLY A 656 2.00 -14.80 4.07
N MET A 657 1.78 -16.05 4.49
CA MET A 657 2.84 -17.02 4.78
C MET A 657 3.36 -17.76 3.55
N THR A 658 2.68 -17.64 2.42
CA THR A 658 2.96 -18.43 1.22
C THR A 658 3.79 -17.62 0.22
N ASN A 659 4.52 -18.33 -0.64
CA ASN A 659 5.10 -17.77 -1.86
C ASN A 659 4.55 -18.49 -3.10
N LEU A 660 4.32 -19.80 -2.98
CA LEU A 660 3.53 -20.62 -3.90
C LEU A 660 2.27 -21.14 -3.18
N ARG A 661 1.12 -21.15 -3.87
CA ARG A 661 -0.21 -21.22 -3.22
C ARG A 661 -1.35 -21.54 -4.17
N ILE A 662 -2.41 -22.11 -3.60
CA ILE A 662 -3.78 -22.05 -4.11
C ILE A 662 -4.66 -21.37 -3.06
N THR A 663 -5.38 -20.33 -3.46
CA THR A 663 -6.21 -19.49 -2.58
C THR A 663 -7.66 -19.48 -3.03
N TYR A 664 -7.89 -19.42 -4.35
CA TYR A 664 -9.21 -19.52 -4.95
C TYR A 664 -9.39 -20.94 -5.46
N PHE A 665 -10.18 -21.73 -4.74
CA PHE A 665 -10.41 -23.14 -5.00
C PHE A 665 -11.56 -23.32 -5.97
N LEU A 666 -11.38 -24.11 -7.03
CA LEU A 666 -12.49 -24.43 -7.92
C LEU A 666 -13.52 -25.31 -7.18
N ARG A 667 -14.79 -25.18 -7.59
CA ARG A 667 -15.89 -26.01 -7.09
C ARG A 667 -15.74 -27.45 -7.58
N ALA A 668 -15.90 -28.43 -6.70
CA ALA A 668 -15.87 -29.85 -7.03
C ALA A 668 -17.19 -30.30 -7.69
N ASP A 669 -17.11 -31.21 -8.66
CA ASP A 669 -18.26 -31.90 -9.24
C ASP A 669 -18.52 -33.20 -8.45
N VAL A 670 -19.33 -33.11 -7.38
CA VAL A 670 -19.60 -34.18 -6.41
C VAL A 670 -21.07 -34.30 -6.02
#